data_AF-A0A381XHU6-F1
#
_entry.id   AF-A0A381XHU6-F1
#
_cell.length_a   1.000
_cell.length_b   1.000
_cell.length_c   1.000
_cell.angle_alpha   90.00
_cell.angle_beta   90.00
_cell.angle_gamma   90.00
#
_symmetry.space_group_name_H-M   'P 1'
#
loop_
_entity.id
_entity.type
_entity.pdbx_description
1 polymer ?
#
loop_
_entity_poly.entity_id
_entity_poly.type
_entity_poly.pdbx_seq_one_letter_code
_entity_poly.pdbx_strand_id
1 'polypeptide(L)'
;MKTPLSNECCRLVEKFCLSALFFACHSSFAEDSKPESPKKAVPIIKDGETQIAPRFKDPDMWIRHDLWVETDFDSDGDGKKDRMHVDVTRPRQTDTEDLKVPVVYSSSPYFAGTAKPAHGFMWNPRHELGVNPPKRKEAPLAKRKGERPIISKGHVKDWVPRGFAVVHSSSPGTGLSQGCPTVGGDNESLAPKAVIDWLNGRAAGYTTVDGDQPVTACWSTGKVGMIGTSYNGTLCLAAATTGVEGLEAIIPVAPNTSYYHYYRSNGLVRSPSGYMGEDIDVLYDFINSGDPKKHEYCNCNVRDKDMASGIDRATGDYNKFWAGRDYLNDLEPVKAAVLMSHAFNDWNVMPEHSNRIYQALKEKGVPVQAYYHQGGHGGPPPIKLMNRWFTRYLHGEENKVEKDARAWIVREGSDRNKPKSYEDYPNPAASPVTFQLVAGAPEMGKLTTATNSNQGTETVVDNFSFSGAALAQADWTEHRLMYLSGKLTEAVHLSGTPRITIKLASNKPAANLSVWLVSLPWNDKKNAKITDNIITRGWADPQNHRSLTESEPLVPGRFYDMTFDLQPDDQVIPVGQQIGLMIMSSDREFTLRPDPGTELTIDLDATSIQLPLVGGVKAFAKATTKKTKTKHSKSKKNDSSAVSNTVSSSVSYVVKDTERGELHYKNANGEATLKVINSAGNVVFDGPINTKNQKSKVPTEAMKWFEEVNSKELKSEGK
;
A
#
# COMPACT_ATOMS: atom_id res chain seq x y z
N MET A 1 53.29 -2.64 -15.98
CA MET A 1 54.02 -1.98 -14.86
C MET A 1 53.66 -0.51 -14.91
N LYS A 2 52.91 -0.02 -13.91
CA LYS A 2 53.32 1.02 -12.91
C LYS A 2 53.55 2.41 -13.55
N THR A 3 52.88 3.52 -13.22
CA THR A 3 51.78 3.93 -12.31
C THR A 3 51.49 5.42 -12.64
N PRO A 4 50.49 6.13 -12.06
CA PRO A 4 49.51 6.89 -12.83
C PRO A 4 49.64 8.43 -12.73
N LEU A 5 49.00 9.10 -13.69
CA LEU A 5 48.72 10.54 -13.70
C LEU A 5 47.65 10.88 -12.65
N SER A 6 47.98 11.86 -11.80
CA SER A 6 47.14 12.40 -10.74
C SER A 6 46.01 13.29 -11.26
N ASN A 7 44.88 13.24 -10.56
CA ASN A 7 43.66 14.02 -10.74
C ASN A 7 43.89 15.55 -10.84
N GLU A 8 43.71 16.10 -12.03
CA GLU A 8 43.33 17.51 -12.24
C GLU A 8 42.11 17.54 -13.18
N CYS A 9 40.89 17.61 -12.64
CA CYS A 9 39.70 17.76 -13.50
C CYS A 9 38.66 18.77 -13.00
N CYS A 10 38.94 19.52 -11.93
CA CYS A 10 38.06 20.61 -11.49
C CYS A 10 38.87 21.78 -10.91
N ARG A 11 39.52 22.59 -11.74
CA ARG A 11 39.93 23.95 -11.35
C ARG A 11 39.75 24.93 -12.51
N LEU A 12 38.80 25.86 -12.33
CA LEU A 12 38.73 27.10 -13.10
C LEU A 12 39.94 27.97 -12.73
N VAL A 13 40.60 28.54 -13.74
CA VAL A 13 41.84 29.31 -13.62
C VAL A 13 41.53 30.76 -13.24
N GLU A 14 42.05 31.23 -12.11
CA GLU A 14 42.41 32.65 -11.92
C GLU A 14 43.81 32.74 -11.31
N LYS A 15 44.74 33.30 -12.09
CA LYS A 15 46.13 33.60 -11.69
C LYS A 15 46.23 35.08 -11.32
N PHE A 16 46.80 35.38 -10.16
CA PHE A 16 47.57 36.60 -9.96
C PHE A 16 48.82 36.32 -9.10
N CYS A 17 49.98 36.63 -9.67
CA CYS A 17 51.28 36.63 -9.00
C CYS A 17 51.56 38.01 -8.41
N LEU A 18 52.15 38.07 -7.22
CA LEU A 18 53.14 39.11 -6.89
C LEU A 18 54.08 38.65 -5.77
N SER A 19 55.32 39.11 -5.91
CA SER A 19 56.57 38.53 -5.43
C SER A 19 57.13 39.21 -4.18
N ALA A 20 57.67 38.37 -3.30
CA ALA A 20 58.81 38.49 -2.38
C ALA A 20 59.23 39.84 -1.75
N LEU A 21 59.42 39.81 -0.42
CA LEU A 21 60.63 40.35 0.24
C LEU A 21 60.91 39.62 1.56
N PHE A 22 62.11 39.03 1.66
CA PHE A 22 62.67 38.36 2.83
C PHE A 22 63.26 39.38 3.80
N PHE A 23 62.95 39.27 5.09
CA PHE A 23 63.78 39.80 6.18
C PHE A 23 63.88 38.73 7.27
N ALA A 24 65.09 38.27 7.54
CA ALA A 24 65.39 37.28 8.57
C ALA A 24 65.59 37.98 9.92
N CYS A 25 64.79 37.62 10.92
CA CYS A 25 65.08 37.84 12.33
C CYS A 25 64.94 36.50 13.06
N HIS A 26 66.04 36.04 13.65
CA HIS A 26 66.09 34.86 14.50
C HIS A 26 65.55 35.23 15.89
N SER A 27 64.43 34.62 16.28
CA SER A 27 63.96 34.59 17.66
C SER A 27 63.54 33.17 18.00
N SER A 28 64.25 32.56 18.96
CA SER A 28 63.93 31.27 19.54
C SER A 28 62.65 31.38 20.38
N PHE A 29 61.56 30.80 19.90
CA PHE A 29 60.37 30.53 20.71
C PHE A 29 59.74 29.18 20.29
N ALA A 30 59.45 28.39 21.31
CA ALA A 30 58.57 27.21 21.41
C ALA A 30 58.31 26.38 20.14
N GLU A 31 58.59 25.07 20.23
CA GLU A 31 57.95 24.05 19.40
C GLU A 31 56.42 24.13 19.58
N ASP A 32 55.77 24.97 18.77
CA ASP A 32 54.34 24.92 18.56
C ASP A 32 54.02 23.55 17.97
N SER A 33 53.22 22.79 18.70
CA SER A 33 52.62 21.55 18.23
C SER A 33 51.96 21.82 16.88
N LYS A 34 52.47 21.17 15.82
CA LYS A 34 51.85 21.20 14.49
C LYS A 34 50.35 20.93 14.67
N PRO A 35 49.44 21.82 14.22
CA PRO A 35 48.03 21.51 14.25
C PRO A 35 47.83 20.21 13.46
N GLU A 36 47.35 19.18 14.14
CA GLU A 36 47.04 17.89 13.53
C GLU A 36 46.12 18.18 12.34
N SER A 37 46.56 17.84 11.13
CA SER A 37 45.74 18.02 9.93
C SER A 37 44.37 17.40 10.20
N PRO A 38 43.25 18.12 10.00
CA PRO A 38 41.95 17.62 10.40
C PRO A 38 41.73 16.24 9.77
N LYS A 39 41.45 15.23 10.61
CA LYS A 39 41.18 13.86 10.15
C LYS A 39 40.12 13.90 9.04
N LYS A 40 40.40 13.27 7.91
CA LYS A 40 39.48 13.18 6.77
C LYS A 40 38.11 12.69 7.24
N ALA A 41 37.06 13.30 6.75
CA ALA A 41 35.69 12.91 7.08
C ALA A 41 35.38 11.53 6.51
N VAL A 42 34.82 10.65 7.34
CA VAL A 42 34.35 9.33 6.94
C VAL A 42 32.94 9.10 7.48
N PRO A 43 32.10 8.30 6.78
CA PRO A 43 30.85 7.80 7.36
C PRO A 43 31.11 7.11 8.71
N ILE A 44 30.20 7.34 9.66
CA ILE A 44 30.26 6.72 10.99
C ILE A 44 29.29 5.55 10.98
N ILE A 45 29.78 4.33 11.25
CA ILE A 45 28.94 3.13 11.38
C ILE A 45 28.97 2.69 12.84
N LYS A 46 27.79 2.47 13.43
CA LYS A 46 27.62 1.96 14.79
C LYS A 46 26.45 0.99 14.81
N ASP A 47 26.62 -0.14 15.49
CA ASP A 47 25.58 -1.17 15.65
C ASP A 47 24.99 -1.67 14.30
N GLY A 48 25.82 -1.65 13.24
CA GLY A 48 25.44 -2.05 11.89
C GLY A 48 24.64 -1.01 11.10
N GLU A 49 24.59 0.24 11.56
CA GLU A 49 23.86 1.36 10.95
C GLU A 49 24.78 2.57 10.74
N THR A 50 24.63 3.25 9.60
CA THR A 50 25.21 4.58 9.43
C THR A 50 24.61 5.60 10.41
N GLN A 51 25.44 6.46 10.95
CA GLN A 51 25.08 7.49 11.92
C GLN A 51 25.18 8.87 11.29
N ILE A 52 24.44 9.84 11.85
CA ILE A 52 24.58 11.24 11.47
C ILE A 52 25.99 11.71 11.84
N ALA A 53 26.82 12.01 10.84
CA ALA A 53 28.17 12.50 11.04
C ALA A 53 28.16 14.04 11.17
N PRO A 54 28.81 14.63 12.19
CA PRO A 54 28.85 16.09 12.37
C PRO A 54 29.37 16.86 11.16
N ARG A 55 30.28 16.29 10.37
CA ARG A 55 30.85 16.91 9.17
C ARG A 55 29.91 16.87 7.95
N PHE A 56 28.87 16.05 7.97
CA PHE A 56 27.93 15.87 6.86
C PHE A 56 26.56 16.49 7.12
N LYS A 57 26.24 16.86 8.36
CA LYS A 57 24.87 17.23 8.76
C LYS A 57 24.41 18.62 8.33
N ASP A 58 25.33 19.53 7.99
CA ASP A 58 25.01 20.93 7.68
C ASP A 58 24.51 21.10 6.24
N PRO A 59 23.21 21.40 6.02
CA PRO A 59 22.61 21.49 4.70
C PRO A 59 23.10 22.66 3.85
N ASP A 60 23.66 23.70 4.45
CA ASP A 60 24.21 24.86 3.75
C ASP A 60 25.56 24.54 3.12
N MET A 61 26.23 23.50 3.63
CA MET A 61 27.50 23.01 3.11
C MET A 61 27.31 21.91 2.06
N TRP A 62 26.09 21.41 1.81
CA TRP A 62 25.88 20.37 0.81
C TRP A 62 26.04 20.91 -0.61
N ILE A 63 26.76 20.15 -1.43
CA ILE A 63 26.89 20.42 -2.85
C ILE A 63 25.57 20.03 -3.52
N ARG A 64 25.03 20.94 -4.35
CA ARG A 64 23.82 20.73 -5.15
C ARG A 64 24.07 21.15 -6.58
N HIS A 65 23.82 20.26 -7.52
CA HIS A 65 23.86 20.55 -8.95
C HIS A 65 22.91 19.62 -9.70
N ASP A 66 22.59 19.98 -10.93
CA ASP A 66 21.84 19.14 -11.85
C ASP A 66 22.56 18.99 -13.18
N LEU A 67 22.19 17.96 -13.93
CA LEU A 67 22.80 17.55 -15.18
C LEU A 67 21.83 16.72 -16.02
N TRP A 68 22.28 16.29 -17.20
CA TRP A 68 21.56 15.40 -18.10
C TRP A 68 22.37 14.14 -18.38
N VAL A 69 21.82 12.97 -18.11
CA VAL A 69 22.46 11.67 -18.40
C VAL A 69 21.88 11.11 -19.68
N GLU A 70 22.74 10.80 -20.65
CA GLU A 70 22.34 10.22 -21.94
C GLU A 70 22.02 8.73 -21.81
N THR A 71 20.92 8.31 -22.42
CA THR A 71 20.45 6.92 -22.44
C THR A 71 20.96 6.18 -23.68
N ASP A 72 20.52 4.94 -23.86
CA ASP A 72 20.80 4.15 -25.07
C ASP A 72 19.59 4.01 -26.01
N PHE A 73 18.55 4.83 -25.82
CA PHE A 73 17.31 4.77 -26.59
C PHE A 73 16.86 6.16 -27.03
N ASP A 74 16.02 6.19 -28.07
CA ASP A 74 15.34 7.38 -28.60
C ASP A 74 13.83 7.08 -28.56
N SER A 75 13.15 7.56 -27.51
CA SER A 75 11.72 7.30 -27.34
C SER A 75 10.82 8.36 -27.97
N ASP A 76 11.38 9.51 -28.38
CA ASP A 76 10.63 10.59 -29.05
C ASP A 76 10.90 10.72 -30.56
N GLY A 77 11.73 9.84 -31.11
CA GLY A 77 11.91 9.61 -32.55
C GLY A 77 12.63 10.72 -33.29
N ASP A 78 13.45 11.51 -32.60
CA ASP A 78 14.16 12.64 -33.22
C ASP A 78 15.56 12.28 -33.77
N GLY A 79 15.94 11.01 -33.67
CA GLY A 79 17.22 10.48 -34.12
C GLY A 79 18.37 10.67 -33.13
N LYS A 80 18.09 11.17 -31.92
CA LYS A 80 19.08 11.32 -30.84
C LYS A 80 18.67 10.48 -29.64
N LYS A 81 19.68 10.04 -28.88
CA LYS A 81 19.45 9.38 -27.60
C LYS A 81 18.81 10.37 -26.61
N ASP A 82 17.81 9.91 -25.89
CA ASP A 82 17.16 10.71 -24.85
C ASP A 82 18.15 11.02 -23.73
N ARG A 83 18.02 12.21 -23.11
CA ARG A 83 18.75 12.54 -21.88
C ARG A 83 17.82 12.75 -20.69
N MET A 84 18.14 12.09 -19.58
CA MET A 84 17.41 12.18 -18.32
C MET A 84 17.93 13.33 -17.48
N HIS A 85 17.05 14.22 -17.01
CA HIS A 85 17.39 15.28 -16.07
C HIS A 85 17.60 14.69 -14.67
N VAL A 86 18.76 14.96 -14.08
CA VAL A 86 19.23 14.39 -12.83
C VAL A 86 19.67 15.51 -11.88
N ASP A 87 19.24 15.47 -10.61
CA ASP A 87 19.84 16.26 -9.54
C ASP A 87 20.72 15.42 -8.63
N VAL A 88 21.70 16.08 -8.01
CA VAL A 88 22.63 15.48 -7.06
C VAL A 88 22.73 16.37 -5.83
N THR A 89 22.54 15.78 -4.65
CA THR A 89 22.91 16.39 -3.37
C THR A 89 23.91 15.51 -2.62
N ARG A 90 25.09 16.05 -2.28
CA ARG A 90 26.17 15.27 -1.63
C ARG A 90 26.97 16.07 -0.59
N PRO A 91 27.63 15.41 0.38
CA PRO A 91 28.48 16.10 1.36
C PRO A 91 29.65 16.86 0.71
N ARG A 92 30.00 18.05 1.20
CA ARG A 92 31.11 18.89 0.67
C ARG A 92 32.43 18.16 0.52
N GLN A 93 32.70 17.23 1.42
CA GLN A 93 33.96 16.50 1.52
C GLN A 93 34.25 15.65 0.30
N THR A 94 33.23 15.37 -0.52
CA THR A 94 33.40 14.75 -1.82
C THR A 94 34.18 15.61 -2.83
N ASP A 95 34.18 16.95 -2.68
CA ASP A 95 35.03 17.88 -3.47
C ASP A 95 36.31 18.30 -2.73
N THR A 96 36.31 18.31 -1.39
CA THR A 96 37.41 18.91 -0.62
C THR A 96 38.37 17.91 0.02
N GLU A 97 38.00 16.62 0.13
CA GLU A 97 38.77 15.62 0.90
C GLU A 97 38.92 14.27 0.19
N ASP A 98 38.58 14.20 -1.10
CA ASP A 98 38.53 12.99 -1.93
C ASP A 98 37.57 11.90 -1.43
N LEU A 99 36.58 12.28 -0.61
CA LEU A 99 35.60 11.33 -0.10
C LEU A 99 34.77 10.76 -1.27
N LYS A 100 34.68 9.43 -1.34
CA LYS A 100 33.68 8.74 -2.17
C LYS A 100 32.52 8.29 -1.32
N VAL A 101 31.30 8.44 -1.82
CA VAL A 101 30.08 8.01 -1.10
C VAL A 101 29.21 7.11 -1.97
N PRO A 102 28.49 6.14 -1.38
CA PRO A 102 27.41 5.45 -2.07
C PRO A 102 26.22 6.39 -2.32
N VAL A 103 25.32 5.96 -3.19
CA VAL A 103 24.18 6.75 -3.66
C VAL A 103 22.87 6.14 -3.24
N VAL A 104 21.97 6.96 -2.68
CA VAL A 104 20.53 6.65 -2.60
C VAL A 104 19.82 7.39 -3.73
N TYR A 105 19.22 6.63 -4.65
CA TYR A 105 18.64 7.14 -5.88
C TYR A 105 17.10 6.98 -5.90
N SER A 106 16.38 8.01 -6.35
CA SER A 106 14.93 7.94 -6.59
C SER A 106 14.56 8.57 -7.93
N SER A 107 13.94 7.79 -8.81
CA SER A 107 13.38 8.28 -10.07
C SER A 107 11.88 8.52 -9.93
N SER A 108 11.33 9.52 -10.62
CA SER A 108 9.90 9.80 -10.57
C SER A 108 9.37 10.45 -11.85
N PRO A 109 8.18 10.02 -12.33
CA PRO A 109 7.45 10.75 -13.34
C PRO A 109 6.70 11.98 -12.77
N TYR A 110 6.69 12.18 -11.45
CA TYR A 110 5.87 13.19 -10.79
C TYR A 110 6.62 14.47 -10.40
N PHE A 111 7.96 14.44 -10.33
CA PHE A 111 8.73 15.53 -9.73
C PHE A 111 8.49 16.88 -10.41
N ALA A 112 8.32 16.87 -11.73
CA ALA A 112 8.11 18.08 -12.51
C ALA A 112 6.64 18.50 -12.62
N GLY A 113 5.73 17.89 -11.86
CA GLY A 113 4.30 18.19 -11.91
C GLY A 113 3.51 17.29 -12.87
N THR A 114 2.20 17.30 -12.71
CA THR A 114 1.25 16.41 -13.40
C THR A 114 0.04 17.20 -13.91
N ALA A 115 -0.72 16.60 -14.84
CA ALA A 115 -1.96 17.18 -15.35
C ALA A 115 -3.01 17.31 -14.24
N LYS A 116 -3.79 18.40 -14.25
CA LYS A 116 -4.81 18.68 -13.22
C LYS A 116 -6.06 19.36 -13.80
N PRO A 117 -7.25 19.09 -13.24
CA PRO A 117 -7.52 18.15 -12.12
C PRO A 117 -7.49 16.68 -12.59
N ALA A 118 -6.89 15.78 -11.81
CA ALA A 118 -6.71 14.37 -12.17
C ALA A 118 -8.03 13.68 -12.55
N HIS A 119 -9.09 13.85 -11.74
CA HIS A 119 -10.41 13.27 -12.03
C HIS A 119 -11.17 13.94 -13.19
N GLY A 120 -10.60 14.97 -13.83
CA GLY A 120 -11.27 15.72 -14.89
C GLY A 120 -11.33 15.02 -16.24
N PHE A 121 -10.50 14.00 -16.44
CA PHE A 121 -10.29 13.33 -17.73
C PHE A 121 -10.27 11.79 -17.61
N MET A 122 -10.96 11.25 -16.60
CA MET A 122 -11.14 9.79 -16.41
C MET A 122 -12.14 9.22 -17.42
N TRP A 123 -12.08 7.91 -17.68
CA TRP A 123 -13.15 7.21 -18.38
C TRP A 123 -14.42 7.20 -17.52
N ASN A 124 -15.60 7.27 -18.14
CA ASN A 124 -16.85 7.11 -17.41
C ASN A 124 -17.03 5.63 -17.04
N PRO A 125 -17.13 5.25 -15.75
CA PRO A 125 -17.36 3.86 -15.37
C PRO A 125 -18.82 3.41 -15.56
N ARG A 126 -19.76 4.32 -15.85
CA ARG A 126 -21.17 4.01 -16.06
C ARG A 126 -21.45 3.67 -17.53
N HIS A 127 -21.32 2.39 -17.85
CA HIS A 127 -21.72 1.78 -19.12
C HIS A 127 -21.89 0.26 -18.95
N GLU A 128 -22.48 -0.40 -19.95
CA GLU A 128 -22.60 -1.86 -20.00
C GLU A 128 -21.24 -2.55 -20.14
N LEU A 129 -21.20 -3.85 -19.85
CA LEU A 129 -20.00 -4.68 -20.02
C LEU A 129 -19.84 -5.06 -21.51
N GLY A 130 -18.60 -5.33 -21.94
CA GLY A 130 -18.32 -5.75 -23.31
C GLY A 130 -18.39 -4.62 -24.37
N VAL A 131 -18.70 -3.38 -23.97
CA VAL A 131 -18.78 -2.25 -24.90
C VAL A 131 -17.61 -1.28 -24.70
N ASN A 132 -17.20 -0.64 -25.80
CA ASN A 132 -16.26 0.46 -25.71
C ASN A 132 -16.89 1.64 -24.97
N PRO A 133 -16.22 2.21 -23.95
CA PRO A 133 -16.73 3.36 -23.23
C PRO A 133 -16.83 4.59 -24.16
N PRO A 134 -17.72 5.55 -23.86
CA PRO A 134 -17.70 6.85 -24.53
C PRO A 134 -16.33 7.51 -24.39
N LYS A 135 -15.89 8.22 -25.43
CA LYS A 135 -14.61 8.94 -25.43
C LYS A 135 -14.50 9.84 -24.20
N ARG A 136 -13.44 9.66 -23.40
CA ARG A 136 -13.14 10.51 -22.25
C ARG A 136 -12.77 11.94 -22.68
N LYS A 137 -12.81 12.87 -21.73
CA LYS A 137 -12.32 14.23 -21.94
C LYS A 137 -10.81 14.21 -22.15
N GLU A 138 -10.32 15.13 -22.98
CA GLU A 138 -8.89 15.34 -23.16
C GLU A 138 -8.25 15.87 -21.88
N ALA A 139 -7.06 15.36 -21.56
CA ALA A 139 -6.30 15.84 -20.43
C ALA A 139 -5.69 17.21 -20.74
N PRO A 140 -5.68 18.15 -19.78
CA PRO A 140 -4.93 19.38 -19.93
C PRO A 140 -3.43 19.10 -19.86
N LEU A 141 -2.63 19.93 -20.54
CA LEU A 141 -1.17 19.82 -20.44
C LEU A 141 -0.70 19.98 -18.98
N ALA A 142 0.18 19.07 -18.55
CA ALA A 142 0.82 19.17 -17.26
C ALA A 142 1.67 20.45 -17.20
N LYS A 143 1.49 21.24 -16.13
CA LYS A 143 2.31 22.43 -15.90
C LYS A 143 3.59 22.02 -15.20
N ARG A 144 4.73 22.21 -15.88
CA ARG A 144 6.05 21.95 -15.31
C ARG A 144 6.26 22.75 -14.01
N LYS A 145 6.85 22.12 -13.02
CA LYS A 145 7.22 22.69 -11.70
C LYS A 145 8.66 22.38 -11.35
N GLY A 146 9.16 23.04 -10.31
CA GLY A 146 10.52 22.87 -9.80
C GLY A 146 11.46 23.98 -10.25
N GLU A 147 12.48 24.22 -9.44
CA GLU A 147 13.53 25.20 -9.70
C GLU A 147 14.87 24.49 -9.68
N ARG A 148 15.63 24.61 -10.78
CA ARG A 148 16.99 24.08 -10.87
C ARG A 148 17.87 24.72 -9.80
N PRO A 149 18.83 23.98 -9.21
CA PRO A 149 19.24 22.62 -9.58
C PRO A 149 18.49 21.52 -8.82
N ILE A 150 17.35 21.80 -8.18
CA ILE A 150 16.67 20.84 -7.31
C ILE A 150 15.44 20.27 -8.01
N ILE A 151 15.44 18.96 -8.25
CA ILE A 151 14.28 18.17 -8.66
C ILE A 151 13.45 17.80 -7.41
N SER A 152 14.11 17.32 -6.35
CA SER A 152 13.43 16.87 -5.13
C SER A 152 14.29 17.03 -3.87
N LYS A 153 13.62 17.20 -2.73
CA LYS A 153 14.25 17.20 -1.39
C LYS A 153 14.00 15.89 -0.62
N GLY A 154 13.27 14.95 -1.22
CA GLY A 154 12.99 13.64 -0.63
C GLY A 154 14.28 12.90 -0.31
N HIS A 155 14.32 12.15 0.79
CA HIS A 155 15.45 11.31 1.21
C HIS A 155 16.77 12.07 1.56
N VAL A 156 16.95 13.33 1.14
CA VAL A 156 18.18 14.11 1.34
C VAL A 156 18.54 14.24 2.82
N LYS A 157 17.59 14.66 3.66
CA LYS A 157 17.84 14.84 5.11
C LYS A 157 18.07 13.52 5.85
N ASP A 158 17.59 12.42 5.28
CA ASP A 158 17.76 11.10 5.89
C ASP A 158 19.16 10.56 5.58
N TRP A 159 19.66 10.71 4.36
CA TRP A 159 20.85 9.99 3.92
C TRP A 159 22.11 10.85 3.77
N VAL A 160 22.01 12.12 3.39
CA VAL A 160 23.21 12.97 3.24
C VAL A 160 23.99 13.13 4.56
N PRO A 161 23.34 13.42 5.70
CA PRO A 161 24.03 13.46 7.00
C PRO A 161 24.67 12.12 7.41
N ARG A 162 24.23 11.00 6.83
CA ARG A 162 24.71 9.65 7.10
C ARG A 162 25.85 9.19 6.19
N GLY A 163 26.31 10.06 5.29
CA GLY A 163 27.46 9.77 4.42
C GLY A 163 27.09 9.16 3.06
N PHE A 164 25.86 9.38 2.59
CA PHE A 164 25.42 9.04 1.23
C PHE A 164 25.32 10.31 0.37
N ALA A 165 25.43 10.16 -0.94
CA ALA A 165 24.82 11.12 -1.87
C ALA A 165 23.36 10.74 -2.11
N VAL A 166 22.52 11.72 -2.40
CA VAL A 166 21.14 11.50 -2.85
C VAL A 166 20.99 12.04 -4.25
N VAL A 167 20.44 11.22 -5.14
CA VAL A 167 20.23 11.52 -6.55
C VAL A 167 18.76 11.39 -6.87
N HIS A 168 18.22 12.32 -7.66
CA HIS A 168 16.89 12.19 -8.24
C HIS A 168 16.94 12.32 -9.75
N SER A 169 15.99 11.69 -10.43
CA SER A 169 15.77 11.94 -11.85
C SER A 169 14.30 12.06 -12.18
N SER A 170 14.00 12.86 -13.21
CA SER A 170 12.71 12.81 -13.90
C SER A 170 12.69 11.65 -14.89
N SER A 171 11.59 10.88 -14.92
CA SER A 171 11.39 9.80 -15.90
C SER A 171 11.37 10.31 -17.35
N PRO A 172 11.52 9.44 -18.37
CA PRO A 172 11.39 9.81 -19.77
C PRO A 172 10.12 10.61 -20.08
N GLY A 173 10.27 11.66 -20.88
CA GLY A 173 9.17 12.55 -21.27
C GLY A 173 8.51 13.32 -20.12
N THR A 174 9.20 13.45 -18.98
CA THR A 174 8.73 14.25 -17.84
C THR A 174 9.71 15.36 -17.49
N GLY A 175 9.18 16.53 -17.13
CA GLY A 175 9.99 17.67 -16.71
C GLY A 175 11.00 18.15 -17.74
N LEU A 176 12.27 18.01 -17.41
CA LEU A 176 13.40 18.38 -18.28
C LEU A 176 14.09 17.17 -18.91
N SER A 177 13.61 15.94 -18.63
CA SER A 177 14.04 14.74 -19.34
C SER A 177 13.42 14.71 -20.74
N GLN A 178 14.19 14.25 -21.72
CA GLN A 178 13.73 14.02 -23.09
C GLN A 178 12.94 12.71 -23.21
N GLY A 179 12.40 12.43 -24.39
CA GLY A 179 11.68 11.19 -24.67
C GLY A 179 10.18 11.27 -24.42
N CYS A 180 9.55 10.10 -24.38
CA CYS A 180 8.12 9.93 -24.12
C CYS A 180 7.88 9.07 -22.87
N PRO A 181 6.86 9.37 -22.04
CA PRO A 181 6.39 8.42 -21.05
C PRO A 181 5.76 7.22 -21.75
N THR A 182 5.88 6.01 -21.21
CA THR A 182 5.32 4.78 -21.82
C THR A 182 4.49 3.94 -20.86
N VAL A 183 4.58 4.26 -19.57
CA VAL A 183 3.87 3.62 -18.48
C VAL A 183 4.16 2.12 -18.42
N GLY A 184 5.30 1.79 -17.81
CA GLY A 184 5.77 0.41 -17.67
C GLY A 184 6.45 -0.18 -18.91
N GLY A 185 6.69 0.61 -19.95
CA GLY A 185 7.49 0.17 -21.10
C GLY A 185 9.00 0.20 -20.80
N ASP A 186 9.79 -0.44 -21.66
CA ASP A 186 11.23 -0.68 -21.46
C ASP A 186 12.04 0.59 -21.17
N ASN A 187 11.70 1.73 -21.80
CA ASN A 187 12.43 2.97 -21.60
C ASN A 187 12.37 3.46 -20.13
N GLU A 188 11.33 3.10 -19.37
CA GLU A 188 11.21 3.44 -17.96
C GLU A 188 12.09 2.55 -17.04
N SER A 189 12.48 1.36 -17.50
CA SER A 189 13.50 0.51 -16.87
C SER A 189 14.92 0.98 -17.26
N LEU A 190 15.11 1.34 -18.54
CA LEU A 190 16.40 1.72 -19.09
C LEU A 190 16.86 3.14 -18.67
N ALA A 191 15.94 4.06 -18.42
CA ALA A 191 16.26 5.40 -17.95
C ALA A 191 17.01 5.42 -16.60
N PRO A 192 16.49 4.81 -15.51
CA PRO A 192 17.22 4.73 -14.25
C PRO A 192 18.50 3.88 -14.38
N LYS A 193 18.52 2.85 -15.24
CA LYS A 193 19.76 2.13 -15.58
C LYS A 193 20.84 3.08 -16.11
N ALA A 194 20.52 3.97 -17.05
CA ALA A 194 21.49 4.93 -17.61
C ALA A 194 22.09 5.85 -16.53
N VAL A 195 21.25 6.31 -15.58
CA VAL A 195 21.73 7.10 -14.43
C VAL A 195 22.67 6.29 -13.54
N ILE A 196 22.36 5.01 -13.28
CA ILE A 196 23.24 4.10 -12.52
C ILE A 196 24.56 3.86 -13.26
N ASP A 197 24.51 3.69 -14.59
CA ASP A 197 25.70 3.56 -15.43
C ASP A 197 26.55 4.84 -15.39
N TRP A 198 25.96 6.03 -15.44
CA TRP A 198 26.69 7.30 -15.27
C TRP A 198 27.34 7.40 -13.89
N LEU A 199 26.63 7.01 -12.83
CA LEU A 199 27.18 6.94 -11.46
C LEU A 199 28.35 5.97 -11.31
N ASN A 200 28.52 5.08 -12.29
CA ASN A 200 29.61 4.11 -12.39
C ASN A 200 30.59 4.40 -13.54
N GLY A 201 30.46 5.54 -14.23
CA GLY A 201 31.34 5.93 -15.32
C GLY A 201 31.15 5.17 -16.64
N ARG A 202 29.98 4.52 -16.84
CA ARG A 202 29.62 3.75 -18.03
C ARG A 202 28.63 4.44 -18.97
N ALA A 203 28.07 5.58 -18.57
CA ALA A 203 27.23 6.43 -19.42
C ALA A 203 27.68 7.89 -19.37
N ALA A 204 27.38 8.64 -20.44
CA ALA A 204 27.74 10.05 -20.55
C ALA A 204 26.77 10.94 -19.76
N GLY A 205 27.31 12.00 -19.14
CA GLY A 205 26.53 13.05 -18.48
C GLY A 205 26.96 14.42 -18.99
N TYR A 206 26.04 15.37 -19.05
CA TYR A 206 26.23 16.69 -19.66
C TYR A 206 25.63 17.81 -18.80
N THR A 207 26.21 19.02 -18.86
CA THR A 207 25.72 20.18 -18.08
C THR A 207 24.41 20.77 -18.61
N THR A 208 24.05 20.48 -19.86
CA THR A 208 22.83 20.94 -20.53
C THR A 208 22.21 19.82 -21.35
N VAL A 209 20.93 19.98 -21.70
CA VAL A 209 20.17 18.98 -22.47
C VAL A 209 20.78 18.72 -23.86
N ASP A 210 21.30 19.73 -24.57
CA ASP A 210 21.83 19.58 -25.94
C ASP A 210 23.34 19.87 -26.07
N GLY A 211 24.03 20.16 -24.97
CA GLY A 211 25.45 20.53 -25.00
C GLY A 211 26.40 19.34 -24.88
N ASP A 212 27.68 19.62 -25.14
CA ASP A 212 28.75 18.60 -25.15
C ASP A 212 29.68 18.66 -23.94
N GLN A 213 29.42 19.55 -22.97
CA GLN A 213 30.28 19.72 -21.79
C GLN A 213 30.04 18.56 -20.81
N PRO A 214 31.02 17.64 -20.63
CA PRO A 214 30.80 16.41 -19.89
C PRO A 214 30.79 16.64 -18.37
N VAL A 215 30.02 15.81 -17.67
CA VAL A 215 29.96 15.73 -16.20
C VAL A 215 30.16 14.28 -15.80
N THR A 216 31.13 14.01 -14.91
CA THR A 216 31.42 12.66 -14.42
C THR A 216 31.07 12.53 -12.94
N ALA A 217 30.52 11.39 -12.52
CA ALA A 217 30.23 11.09 -11.12
C ALA A 217 31.48 10.62 -10.35
N CYS A 218 32.60 11.35 -10.46
CA CYS A 218 33.88 10.92 -9.89
C CYS A 218 33.82 10.73 -8.37
N TRP A 219 32.90 11.39 -7.67
CA TRP A 219 32.65 11.30 -6.22
C TRP A 219 31.87 10.05 -5.78
N SER A 220 31.32 9.27 -6.71
CA SER A 220 30.55 8.06 -6.42
C SER A 220 31.47 6.88 -6.07
N THR A 221 31.00 5.97 -5.22
CA THR A 221 31.64 4.65 -5.04
C THR A 221 31.23 3.64 -6.11
N GLY A 222 30.24 3.98 -6.95
CA GLY A 222 29.59 3.06 -7.89
C GLY A 222 28.44 2.25 -7.28
N LYS A 223 28.37 2.16 -5.95
CA LYS A 223 27.29 1.45 -5.24
C LYS A 223 26.06 2.32 -5.09
N VAL A 224 24.96 1.88 -5.68
CA VAL A 224 23.67 2.57 -5.73
C VAL A 224 22.62 1.71 -5.05
N GLY A 225 21.78 2.35 -4.25
CA GLY A 225 20.53 1.79 -3.80
C GLY A 225 19.37 2.66 -4.21
N MET A 226 18.23 2.06 -4.57
CA MET A 226 17.04 2.81 -4.96
C MET A 226 15.93 2.75 -3.91
N ILE A 227 15.21 3.86 -3.74
CA ILE A 227 14.04 3.94 -2.87
C ILE A 227 12.98 4.85 -3.47
N GLY A 228 11.72 4.47 -3.32
CA GLY A 228 10.61 5.24 -3.81
C GLY A 228 9.27 4.66 -3.39
N THR A 229 8.24 5.49 -3.40
CA THR A 229 6.86 5.09 -3.12
C THR A 229 6.01 5.13 -4.38
N SER A 230 5.07 4.20 -4.52
CA SER A 230 4.18 4.12 -5.68
C SER A 230 4.99 3.90 -6.96
N TYR A 231 4.74 4.69 -8.01
CA TYR A 231 5.51 4.67 -9.25
C TYR A 231 7.03 4.84 -9.02
N ASN A 232 7.48 5.66 -8.06
CA ASN A 232 8.91 5.73 -7.75
C ASN A 232 9.44 4.37 -7.24
N GLY A 233 8.61 3.64 -6.50
CA GLY A 233 8.88 2.27 -6.06
C GLY A 233 8.85 1.27 -7.22
N THR A 234 7.93 1.44 -8.17
CA THR A 234 7.91 0.69 -9.44
C THR A 234 9.24 0.84 -10.17
N LEU A 235 9.76 2.07 -10.30
CA LEU A 235 11.02 2.35 -10.99
C LEU A 235 12.25 1.76 -10.28
N CYS A 236 12.16 1.49 -8.97
CA CYS A 236 13.21 0.73 -8.28
C CYS A 236 13.28 -0.72 -8.79
N LEU A 237 12.12 -1.37 -8.93
CA LEU A 237 12.04 -2.73 -9.46
C LEU A 237 12.37 -2.75 -10.96
N ALA A 238 11.85 -1.80 -11.74
CA ALA A 238 12.10 -1.67 -13.17
C ALA A 238 13.61 -1.51 -13.48
N ALA A 239 14.33 -0.70 -12.69
CA ALA A 239 15.79 -0.63 -12.83
C ALA A 239 16.46 -1.97 -12.50
N ALA A 240 15.98 -2.68 -11.48
CA ALA A 240 16.54 -3.95 -11.05
C ALA A 240 16.34 -5.08 -12.07
N THR A 241 15.22 -5.11 -12.82
CA THR A 241 14.99 -6.11 -13.88
C THR A 241 16.01 -6.01 -15.01
N THR A 242 16.70 -4.87 -15.15
CA THR A 242 17.80 -4.74 -16.13
C THR A 242 19.09 -5.46 -15.72
N GLY A 243 19.22 -5.85 -14.45
CA GLY A 243 20.46 -6.45 -13.92
C GLY A 243 21.68 -5.52 -13.91
N VAL A 244 21.47 -4.20 -14.00
CA VAL A 244 22.54 -3.19 -14.09
C VAL A 244 23.55 -3.31 -12.96
N GLU A 245 24.84 -3.28 -13.33
CA GLU A 245 25.94 -3.34 -12.37
C GLU A 245 25.98 -2.08 -11.48
N GLY A 246 26.25 -2.26 -10.18
CA GLY A 246 26.29 -1.18 -9.20
C GLY A 246 24.94 -0.87 -8.55
N LEU A 247 23.82 -1.43 -9.01
CA LEU A 247 22.57 -1.44 -8.24
C LEU A 247 22.59 -2.58 -7.23
N GLU A 248 22.91 -2.26 -5.98
CA GLU A 248 23.18 -3.25 -4.94
C GLU A 248 21.94 -3.59 -4.11
N ALA A 249 21.06 -2.62 -3.89
CA ALA A 249 19.86 -2.80 -3.07
C ALA A 249 18.71 -1.88 -3.46
N ILE A 250 17.47 -2.36 -3.34
CA ILE A 250 16.27 -1.55 -3.57
C ILE A 250 15.28 -1.64 -2.40
N ILE A 251 14.57 -0.56 -2.15
CA ILE A 251 13.47 -0.45 -1.19
C ILE A 251 12.22 0.06 -1.93
N PRO A 252 11.57 -0.80 -2.73
CA PRO A 252 10.32 -0.46 -3.39
C PRO A 252 9.18 -0.39 -2.36
N VAL A 253 8.53 0.77 -2.23
CA VAL A 253 7.40 0.99 -1.33
C VAL A 253 6.11 1.11 -2.14
N ALA A 254 5.16 0.22 -1.90
CA ALA A 254 3.90 0.12 -2.65
C ALA A 254 4.09 0.19 -4.19
N PRO A 255 5.01 -0.59 -4.79
CA PRO A 255 5.25 -0.56 -6.24
C PRO A 255 4.05 -1.13 -7.00
N ASN A 256 3.63 -0.48 -8.08
CA ASN A 256 2.84 -1.14 -9.12
C ASN A 256 3.79 -2.00 -9.95
N THR A 257 3.62 -3.32 -9.87
CA THR A 257 4.53 -4.28 -10.52
C THR A 257 3.95 -4.91 -11.79
N SER A 258 2.69 -4.62 -12.12
CA SER A 258 2.01 -5.14 -13.30
C SER A 258 0.81 -4.26 -13.63
N TYR A 259 0.86 -3.52 -14.73
CA TYR A 259 -0.22 -2.57 -15.05
C TYR A 259 -1.56 -3.26 -15.34
N TYR A 260 -1.54 -4.54 -15.72
CA TYR A 260 -2.75 -5.35 -15.75
C TYR A 260 -3.34 -5.52 -14.35
N HIS A 261 -2.56 -5.95 -13.36
CA HIS A 261 -3.07 -6.08 -11.98
C HIS A 261 -3.35 -4.74 -11.31
N TYR A 262 -3.00 -3.60 -11.93
CA TYR A 262 -3.39 -2.27 -11.46
C TYR A 262 -4.69 -1.75 -12.08
N TYR A 263 -5.10 -2.24 -13.26
CA TYR A 263 -6.32 -1.79 -13.96
C TYR A 263 -7.32 -2.91 -14.32
N ARG A 264 -6.96 -4.16 -14.07
CA ARG A 264 -7.73 -5.37 -14.38
C ARG A 264 -7.65 -6.34 -13.20
N SER A 265 -8.58 -7.30 -13.14
CA SER A 265 -8.53 -8.42 -12.19
C SER A 265 -9.28 -9.60 -12.79
N ASN A 266 -8.56 -10.68 -13.12
CA ASN A 266 -9.14 -11.90 -13.70
C ASN A 266 -10.11 -11.61 -14.88
N GLY A 267 -9.66 -10.82 -15.86
CA GLY A 267 -10.45 -10.40 -17.04
C GLY A 267 -11.30 -9.16 -16.81
N LEU A 268 -11.63 -8.80 -15.56
CA LEU A 268 -12.51 -7.67 -15.27
C LEU A 268 -11.79 -6.32 -15.32
N VAL A 269 -12.41 -5.31 -15.93
CA VAL A 269 -11.96 -3.90 -15.85
C VAL A 269 -12.21 -3.31 -14.46
N ARG A 270 -11.12 -3.00 -13.75
CA ARG A 270 -11.13 -2.65 -12.32
C ARG A 270 -10.26 -1.43 -12.03
N SER A 271 -10.84 -0.37 -11.49
CA SER A 271 -10.11 0.86 -11.18
C SER A 271 -9.42 0.82 -9.81
N PRO A 272 -8.33 1.57 -9.63
CA PRO A 272 -7.74 1.77 -8.31
C PRO A 272 -8.63 2.62 -7.40
N SER A 273 -8.58 2.41 -6.08
CA SER A 273 -9.39 3.15 -5.12
C SER A 273 -9.11 4.64 -5.19
N GLY A 274 -10.18 5.44 -5.26
CA GLY A 274 -10.09 6.90 -5.42
C GLY A 274 -9.96 7.36 -6.87
N TYR A 275 -9.67 6.47 -7.83
CA TYR A 275 -9.39 6.79 -9.24
C TYR A 275 -10.32 6.04 -10.18
N MET A 276 -11.62 6.04 -9.86
CA MET A 276 -12.62 5.37 -10.69
C MET A 276 -12.61 5.91 -12.12
N GLY A 277 -12.42 5.01 -13.09
CA GLY A 277 -12.29 5.36 -14.51
C GLY A 277 -10.85 5.64 -14.97
N GLU A 278 -9.86 5.56 -14.09
CA GLU A 278 -8.45 5.59 -14.49
C GLU A 278 -8.09 4.31 -15.26
N ASP A 279 -7.19 4.46 -16.22
CA ASP A 279 -6.50 3.38 -16.94
C ASP A 279 -5.13 3.89 -17.41
N ILE A 280 -4.37 3.04 -18.10
CA ILE A 280 -2.97 3.31 -18.45
C ILE A 280 -2.78 4.57 -19.31
N ASP A 281 -3.73 4.84 -20.21
CA ASP A 281 -3.72 6.02 -21.09
C ASP A 281 -4.03 7.32 -20.32
N VAL A 282 -4.84 7.24 -19.27
CA VAL A 282 -5.08 8.33 -18.34
C VAL A 282 -3.83 8.62 -17.52
N LEU A 283 -3.13 7.58 -17.04
CA LEU A 283 -1.88 7.75 -16.30
C LEU A 283 -0.79 8.35 -17.19
N TYR A 284 -0.68 7.93 -18.45
CA TYR A 284 0.19 8.54 -19.45
C TYR A 284 -0.06 10.05 -19.56
N ASP A 285 -1.31 10.44 -19.81
CA ASP A 285 -1.69 11.85 -19.94
C ASP A 285 -1.43 12.63 -18.63
N PHE A 286 -1.61 11.97 -17.48
CA PHE A 286 -1.37 12.57 -16.17
C PHE A 286 0.10 12.94 -15.94
N ILE A 287 1.04 12.12 -16.41
CA ILE A 287 2.48 12.32 -16.17
C ILE A 287 3.22 13.03 -17.30
N ASN A 288 2.64 13.12 -18.51
CA ASN A 288 3.27 13.71 -19.69
C ASN A 288 3.53 15.21 -19.53
N SER A 289 4.67 15.54 -18.92
CA SER A 289 5.06 16.88 -18.45
C SER A 289 6.36 17.39 -19.06
N GLY A 290 6.94 16.63 -19.99
CA GLY A 290 8.14 16.97 -20.75
C GLY A 290 7.91 18.07 -21.79
N ASP A 291 8.81 18.17 -22.76
CA ASP A 291 8.76 19.21 -23.79
C ASP A 291 7.45 19.15 -24.61
N PRO A 292 6.62 20.21 -24.60
CA PRO A 292 5.39 20.26 -25.39
C PRO A 292 5.59 20.01 -26.88
N LYS A 293 6.79 20.27 -27.44
CA LYS A 293 7.09 19.99 -28.85
C LYS A 293 7.09 18.50 -29.17
N LYS A 294 7.31 17.64 -28.18
CA LYS A 294 7.33 16.18 -28.32
C LYS A 294 5.96 15.55 -28.11
N HIS A 295 4.99 16.29 -27.56
CA HIS A 295 3.69 15.75 -27.18
C HIS A 295 2.91 15.17 -28.36
N GLU A 296 2.93 15.81 -29.53
CA GLU A 296 2.25 15.27 -30.70
C GLU A 296 2.79 13.90 -31.10
N TYR A 297 4.12 13.76 -31.16
CA TYR A 297 4.77 12.49 -31.45
C TYR A 297 4.47 11.44 -30.38
N CYS A 298 4.67 11.77 -29.10
CA CYS A 298 4.43 10.83 -28.01
C CYS A 298 2.96 10.39 -27.95
N ASN A 299 2.02 11.32 -28.11
CA ASN A 299 0.60 11.01 -28.13
C ASN A 299 0.26 10.08 -29.30
N CYS A 300 0.77 10.39 -30.50
CA CYS A 300 0.51 9.57 -31.69
C CYS A 300 1.07 8.14 -31.54
N ASN A 301 2.33 8.00 -31.09
CA ASN A 301 3.01 6.70 -31.13
C ASN A 301 2.82 5.87 -29.86
N VAL A 302 2.77 6.49 -28.70
CA VAL A 302 2.57 5.79 -27.43
C VAL A 302 1.08 5.64 -27.13
N ARG A 303 0.34 6.74 -26.97
CA ARG A 303 -1.05 6.68 -26.51
C ARG A 303 -1.99 6.14 -27.59
N ASP A 304 -1.94 6.74 -28.78
CA ASP A 304 -2.95 6.54 -29.83
C ASP A 304 -2.64 5.34 -30.74
N LYS A 305 -1.44 4.74 -30.63
CA LYS A 305 -1.05 3.50 -31.32
C LYS A 305 -0.77 2.36 -30.33
N ASP A 306 0.35 2.41 -29.58
CA ASP A 306 0.76 1.32 -28.69
C ASP A 306 -0.33 1.01 -27.65
N MET A 307 -0.65 1.97 -26.79
CA MET A 307 -1.66 1.79 -25.72
C MET A 307 -3.05 1.52 -26.27
N ALA A 308 -3.51 2.31 -27.25
CA ALA A 308 -4.83 2.12 -27.85
C ALA A 308 -5.03 0.72 -28.45
N SER A 309 -3.97 0.09 -28.98
CA SER A 309 -4.03 -1.27 -29.53
C SER A 309 -4.09 -2.38 -28.48
N GLY A 310 -3.60 -2.12 -27.26
CA GLY A 310 -3.42 -3.15 -26.23
C GLY A 310 -4.26 -2.99 -24.96
N ILE A 311 -4.83 -1.80 -24.71
CA ILE A 311 -5.54 -1.50 -23.46
C ILE A 311 -6.80 -2.35 -23.26
N ASP A 312 -7.48 -2.74 -24.35
CA ASP A 312 -8.69 -3.56 -24.38
C ASP A 312 -9.65 -3.32 -23.19
N ARG A 313 -10.29 -2.13 -23.16
CA ARG A 313 -11.28 -1.79 -22.14
C ARG A 313 -12.65 -2.43 -22.37
N ALA A 314 -12.88 -3.00 -23.55
CA ALA A 314 -14.15 -3.64 -23.87
C ALA A 314 -14.27 -4.99 -23.17
N THR A 315 -13.22 -5.82 -23.27
CA THR A 315 -13.20 -7.15 -22.64
C THR A 315 -12.48 -7.13 -21.29
N GLY A 316 -11.37 -6.39 -21.18
CA GLY A 316 -10.46 -6.45 -20.04
C GLY A 316 -9.47 -7.63 -20.07
N ASP A 317 -9.39 -8.37 -21.20
CA ASP A 317 -8.55 -9.54 -21.37
C ASP A 317 -7.05 -9.23 -21.22
N TYR A 318 -6.34 -10.20 -20.66
CA TYR A 318 -4.87 -10.20 -20.63
C TYR A 318 -4.32 -10.42 -22.03
N ASN A 319 -3.29 -9.66 -22.42
CA ASN A 319 -2.71 -9.76 -23.75
C ASN A 319 -1.22 -9.39 -23.74
N LYS A 320 -0.57 -9.40 -24.91
CA LYS A 320 0.86 -9.12 -25.03
C LYS A 320 1.26 -7.73 -24.52
N PHE A 321 0.42 -6.71 -24.69
CA PHE A 321 0.68 -5.35 -24.21
C PHE A 321 0.76 -5.32 -22.69
N TRP A 322 -0.17 -6.00 -22.02
CA TRP A 322 -0.17 -6.18 -20.57
C TRP A 322 1.00 -7.05 -20.08
N ALA A 323 1.33 -8.11 -20.81
CA ALA A 323 2.42 -9.01 -20.46
C ALA A 323 3.80 -8.35 -20.51
N GLY A 324 4.04 -7.47 -21.48
CA GLY A 324 5.26 -6.66 -21.55
C GLY A 324 5.35 -5.57 -20.48
N ARG A 325 4.32 -5.40 -19.63
CA ARG A 325 4.25 -4.43 -18.54
C ARG A 325 4.05 -5.09 -17.18
N ASP A 326 4.39 -6.38 -17.08
CA ASP A 326 4.40 -7.17 -15.85
C ASP A 326 5.84 -7.59 -15.52
N TYR A 327 6.43 -6.91 -14.52
CA TYR A 327 7.82 -7.16 -14.14
C TYR A 327 8.07 -8.55 -13.57
N LEU A 328 7.02 -9.32 -13.22
CA LEU A 328 7.18 -10.73 -12.85
C LEU A 328 7.85 -11.53 -13.99
N ASN A 329 7.61 -11.13 -15.25
CA ASN A 329 8.17 -11.78 -16.43
C ASN A 329 9.66 -11.44 -16.66
N ASP A 330 10.17 -10.40 -16.00
CA ASP A 330 11.53 -9.86 -16.21
C ASP A 330 12.43 -9.98 -14.96
N LEU A 331 12.07 -10.85 -14.01
CA LEU A 331 12.84 -11.02 -12.78
C LEU A 331 14.15 -11.81 -12.97
N GLU A 332 14.41 -12.37 -14.15
CA GLU A 332 15.61 -13.18 -14.39
C GLU A 332 16.90 -12.44 -14.00
N PRO A 333 17.14 -11.20 -14.48
CA PRO A 333 18.41 -10.51 -14.28
C PRO A 333 18.57 -9.86 -12.90
N VAL A 334 17.53 -9.89 -12.06
CA VAL A 334 17.52 -9.20 -10.77
C VAL A 334 18.55 -9.80 -9.83
N LYS A 335 19.53 -8.98 -9.43
CA LYS A 335 20.59 -9.32 -8.47
C LYS A 335 20.56 -8.47 -7.20
N ALA A 336 20.01 -7.26 -7.30
CA ALA A 336 19.94 -6.31 -6.20
C ALA A 336 19.12 -6.86 -5.03
N ALA A 337 19.59 -6.63 -3.80
CA ALA A 337 18.88 -7.06 -2.61
C ALA A 337 17.60 -6.23 -2.40
N VAL A 338 16.47 -6.87 -2.13
CA VAL A 338 15.15 -6.21 -2.08
C VAL A 338 14.59 -6.17 -0.65
N LEU A 339 14.34 -4.97 -0.12
CA LEU A 339 13.49 -4.76 1.05
C LEU A 339 12.12 -4.26 0.57
N MET A 340 11.22 -5.19 0.32
CA MET A 340 9.87 -4.93 -0.18
C MET A 340 9.02 -4.27 0.92
N SER A 341 8.24 -3.25 0.58
CA SER A 341 7.37 -2.57 1.54
C SER A 341 5.97 -2.39 0.97
N HIS A 342 4.92 -2.80 1.69
CA HIS A 342 3.54 -2.59 1.23
C HIS A 342 2.55 -2.55 2.40
N ALA A 343 1.39 -1.94 2.18
CA ALA A 343 0.27 -2.02 3.10
C ALA A 343 -0.76 -3.07 2.66
N PHE A 344 -1.28 -3.89 3.58
CA PHE A 344 -2.34 -4.86 3.25
C PHE A 344 -3.68 -4.20 2.91
N ASN A 345 -3.89 -2.95 3.32
CA ASN A 345 -5.09 -2.18 3.00
C ASN A 345 -4.83 -1.07 1.97
N ASP A 346 -3.77 -1.22 1.17
CA ASP A 346 -3.57 -0.42 -0.02
C ASP A 346 -4.54 -0.89 -1.11
N TRP A 347 -5.65 -0.18 -1.27
CA TRP A 347 -6.61 -0.43 -2.34
C TRP A 347 -6.37 0.46 -3.57
N ASN A 348 -5.27 1.22 -3.58
CA ASN A 348 -4.80 1.92 -4.77
C ASN A 348 -3.90 0.97 -5.55
N VAL A 349 -2.70 0.68 -5.02
CA VAL A 349 -1.82 -0.37 -5.54
C VAL A 349 -2.05 -1.59 -4.65
N MET A 350 -2.73 -2.61 -5.16
CA MET A 350 -3.14 -3.72 -4.32
C MET A 350 -1.97 -4.60 -3.82
N PRO A 351 -2.09 -5.26 -2.66
CA PRO A 351 -0.98 -5.98 -2.03
C PRO A 351 -0.39 -7.12 -2.87
N GLU A 352 -1.15 -7.68 -3.82
CA GLU A 352 -0.65 -8.71 -4.75
C GLU A 352 0.59 -8.25 -5.53
N HIS A 353 0.71 -6.94 -5.82
CA HIS A 353 1.83 -6.41 -6.57
C HIS A 353 3.17 -6.70 -5.89
N SER A 354 3.26 -6.47 -4.58
CA SER A 354 4.47 -6.77 -3.81
C SER A 354 4.59 -8.23 -3.46
N ASN A 355 3.49 -8.89 -3.10
CA ASN A 355 3.56 -10.29 -2.67
C ASN A 355 4.05 -11.20 -3.79
N ARG A 356 3.52 -11.07 -5.02
CA ARG A 356 3.93 -11.90 -6.17
C ARG A 356 5.44 -11.80 -6.43
N ILE A 357 5.98 -10.58 -6.44
CA ILE A 357 7.42 -10.34 -6.64
C ILE A 357 8.24 -10.84 -5.45
N TYR A 358 7.79 -10.60 -4.21
CA TYR A 358 8.46 -11.09 -3.00
C TYR A 358 8.61 -12.61 -3.02
N GLN A 359 7.55 -13.36 -3.34
CA GLN A 359 7.61 -14.82 -3.44
C GLN A 359 8.57 -15.27 -4.54
N ALA A 360 8.48 -14.68 -5.75
CA ALA A 360 9.34 -15.06 -6.88
C ALA A 360 10.84 -14.78 -6.62
N LEU A 361 11.17 -13.64 -6.01
CA LEU A 361 12.55 -13.32 -5.64
C LEU A 361 13.09 -14.24 -4.54
N LYS A 362 12.24 -14.62 -3.59
CA LYS A 362 12.58 -15.59 -2.54
C LYS A 362 12.92 -16.96 -3.14
N GLU A 363 12.13 -17.43 -4.09
CA GLU A 363 12.37 -18.68 -4.82
C GLU A 363 13.66 -18.64 -5.65
N LYS A 364 13.98 -17.49 -6.25
CA LYS A 364 15.25 -17.25 -6.95
C LYS A 364 16.48 -17.18 -6.03
N GLY A 365 16.29 -17.08 -4.71
CA GLY A 365 17.39 -16.90 -3.76
C GLY A 365 18.01 -15.51 -3.77
N VAL A 366 17.32 -14.51 -4.32
CA VAL A 366 17.72 -13.10 -4.17
C VAL A 366 17.56 -12.71 -2.70
N PRO A 367 18.53 -11.99 -2.08
CA PRO A 367 18.36 -11.51 -0.71
C PRO A 367 17.13 -10.60 -0.62
N VAL A 368 16.07 -11.10 0.01
CA VAL A 368 14.78 -10.41 0.07
C VAL A 368 14.20 -10.45 1.48
N GLN A 369 13.67 -9.30 1.91
CA GLN A 369 12.86 -9.13 3.11
C GLN A 369 11.61 -8.34 2.78
N ALA A 370 10.57 -8.50 3.58
CA ALA A 370 9.32 -7.76 3.46
C ALA A 370 8.99 -6.99 4.74
N TYR A 371 8.51 -5.78 4.58
CA TYR A 371 7.85 -4.99 5.60
C TYR A 371 6.40 -4.76 5.18
N TYR A 372 5.46 -5.22 6.00
CA TYR A 372 4.05 -5.00 5.78
C TYR A 372 3.39 -4.22 6.91
N HIS A 373 2.35 -3.45 6.59
CA HIS A 373 1.56 -2.76 7.60
C HIS A 373 0.07 -2.69 7.24
N GLN A 374 -0.77 -2.36 8.21
CA GLN A 374 -2.24 -2.34 8.07
C GLN A 374 -2.82 -1.01 7.56
N GLY A 375 -1.99 -0.17 6.93
CA GLY A 375 -2.39 1.17 6.47
C GLY A 375 -2.92 1.17 5.03
N GLY A 376 -3.18 2.36 4.48
CA GLY A 376 -3.39 2.57 3.04
C GLY A 376 -2.08 2.82 2.29
N HIS A 377 -2.19 3.42 1.09
CA HIS A 377 -1.11 3.55 0.12
C HIS A 377 0.22 4.12 0.67
N GLY A 378 1.32 3.46 0.31
CA GLY A 378 2.69 3.83 0.67
C GLY A 378 3.20 3.19 1.96
N GLY A 379 3.80 4.00 2.84
CA GLY A 379 4.30 3.55 4.15
C GLY A 379 5.64 2.83 4.09
N PRO A 380 6.77 3.57 4.06
CA PRO A 380 8.10 2.96 4.04
C PRO A 380 8.40 2.20 5.35
N PRO A 381 9.37 1.27 5.33
CA PRO A 381 9.85 0.62 6.55
C PRO A 381 10.41 1.65 7.54
N PRO A 382 10.51 1.32 8.85
CA PRO A 382 11.18 2.17 9.82
C PRO A 382 12.61 2.47 9.37
N ILE A 383 13.10 3.69 9.63
CA ILE A 383 14.45 4.12 9.19
C ILE A 383 15.55 3.16 9.62
N LYS A 384 15.39 2.49 10.78
CA LYS A 384 16.32 1.47 11.25
C LYS A 384 16.48 0.30 10.28
N LEU A 385 15.37 -0.23 9.73
CA LEU A 385 15.43 -1.33 8.77
C LEU A 385 16.07 -0.87 7.46
N MET A 386 15.64 0.28 6.94
CA MET A 386 16.21 0.84 5.73
C MET A 386 17.72 1.15 5.88
N ASN A 387 18.11 1.70 7.02
CA ASN A 387 19.49 2.08 7.31
C ASN A 387 20.38 0.85 7.42
N ARG A 388 19.98 -0.19 8.15
CA ARG A 388 20.71 -1.48 8.19
C ARG A 388 20.84 -2.08 6.79
N TRP A 389 19.76 -2.06 6.00
CA TRP A 389 19.76 -2.58 4.64
C TRP A 389 20.77 -1.85 3.75
N PHE A 390 20.67 -0.52 3.67
CA PHE A 390 21.60 0.25 2.84
C PHE A 390 23.03 0.27 3.39
N THR A 391 23.22 0.24 4.70
CA THR A 391 24.56 0.10 5.31
C THR A 391 25.20 -1.22 4.91
N ARG A 392 24.44 -2.32 4.87
CA ARG A 392 24.93 -3.62 4.41
C ARG A 392 25.39 -3.57 2.96
N TYR A 393 24.48 -3.25 2.04
CA TYR A 393 24.73 -3.45 0.62
C TYR A 393 25.56 -2.33 -0.03
N LEU A 394 25.41 -1.09 0.44
CA LEU A 394 26.10 0.05 -0.16
C LEU A 394 27.42 0.39 0.53
N HIS A 395 27.54 0.23 1.85
CA HIS A 395 28.82 0.40 2.56
C HIS A 395 29.61 -0.90 2.72
N GLY A 396 29.00 -2.07 2.45
CA GLY A 396 29.67 -3.37 2.60
C GLY A 396 29.80 -3.85 4.04
N GLU A 397 29.08 -3.23 5.00
CA GLU A 397 29.16 -3.59 6.42
C GLU A 397 28.56 -4.98 6.68
N GLU A 398 29.28 -5.86 7.35
CA GLU A 398 28.79 -7.21 7.70
C GLU A 398 27.88 -7.18 8.96
N ASN A 399 26.73 -6.52 8.84
CA ASN A 399 25.79 -6.28 9.95
C ASN A 399 24.76 -7.42 10.19
N LYS A 400 24.89 -8.54 9.48
CA LYS A 400 24.05 -9.74 9.56
C LYS A 400 22.57 -9.53 9.20
N VAL A 401 22.22 -8.47 8.47
CA VAL A 401 20.82 -8.18 8.10
C VAL A 401 20.16 -9.33 7.33
N GLU A 402 20.91 -10.13 6.59
CA GLU A 402 20.42 -11.31 5.86
C GLU A 402 19.97 -12.45 6.78
N LYS A 403 20.37 -12.41 8.05
CA LYS A 403 19.95 -13.35 9.11
C LYS A 403 18.81 -12.79 9.96
N ASP A 404 18.40 -11.54 9.74
CA ASP A 404 17.23 -10.98 10.39
C ASP A 404 15.96 -11.70 9.88
N ALA A 405 14.83 -11.48 10.56
CA ALA A 405 13.54 -12.01 10.15
C ALA A 405 13.20 -11.62 8.70
N ARG A 406 12.64 -12.55 7.91
CA ARG A 406 12.29 -12.24 6.50
C ARG A 406 11.08 -11.33 6.39
N ALA A 407 10.14 -11.40 7.34
CA ALA A 407 8.94 -10.58 7.34
C ALA A 407 8.80 -9.73 8.61
N TRP A 408 8.50 -8.45 8.42
CA TRP A 408 8.27 -7.47 9.47
C TRP A 408 6.87 -6.90 9.32
N ILE A 409 5.93 -7.30 10.17
CA ILE A 409 4.52 -6.93 10.00
C ILE A 409 4.03 -6.11 11.19
N VAL A 410 3.53 -4.91 10.90
CA VAL A 410 2.86 -4.05 11.89
C VAL A 410 1.45 -4.59 12.14
N ARG A 411 1.17 -4.99 13.39
CA ARG A 411 -0.16 -5.48 13.81
C ARG A 411 -1.20 -4.36 13.84
N GLU A 412 -2.46 -4.74 13.79
CA GLU A 412 -3.64 -3.89 13.81
C GLU A 412 -3.55 -2.90 14.99
N GLY A 413 -3.59 -1.60 14.68
CA GLY A 413 -3.49 -0.54 15.69
C GLY A 413 -2.13 -0.31 16.34
N SER A 414 -1.09 -1.04 15.92
CA SER A 414 0.27 -0.78 16.39
C SER A 414 0.89 0.41 15.67
N ASP A 415 1.89 1.03 16.30
CA ASP A 415 2.72 2.07 15.68
C ASP A 415 3.48 1.49 14.48
N ARG A 416 3.45 2.20 13.35
CA ARG A 416 4.11 1.81 12.10
C ARG A 416 5.63 1.58 12.27
N ASN A 417 6.24 2.24 13.25
CA ASN A 417 7.67 2.10 13.57
C ASN A 417 7.99 0.90 14.46
N LYS A 418 6.99 0.10 14.87
CA LYS A 418 7.14 -1.05 15.76
C LYS A 418 6.60 -2.33 15.10
N PRO A 419 7.15 -2.76 13.94
CA PRO A 419 6.74 -4.02 13.35
C PRO A 419 7.13 -5.20 14.25
N LYS A 420 6.35 -6.28 14.16
CA LYS A 420 6.70 -7.57 14.74
C LYS A 420 7.42 -8.41 13.69
N SER A 421 8.48 -9.09 14.09
CA SER A 421 9.20 -10.03 13.24
C SER A 421 8.46 -11.36 13.10
N TYR A 422 8.53 -11.93 11.90
CA TYR A 422 8.04 -13.24 11.52
C TYR A 422 9.09 -13.94 10.66
N GLU A 423 9.16 -15.27 10.77
CA GLU A 423 10.12 -16.08 10.01
C GLU A 423 9.97 -15.89 8.50
N ASP A 424 8.74 -15.81 8.00
CA ASP A 424 8.41 -15.56 6.60
C ASP A 424 6.99 -14.98 6.44
N TYR A 425 6.66 -14.55 5.23
CA TYR A 425 5.31 -14.29 4.75
C TYR A 425 5.00 -15.21 3.55
N PRO A 426 3.82 -15.86 3.51
CA PRO A 426 2.86 -15.99 4.61
C PRO A 426 3.48 -16.62 5.86
N ASN A 427 2.82 -16.48 7.00
CA ASN A 427 3.26 -17.12 8.24
C ASN A 427 3.43 -18.63 8.00
N PRO A 428 4.60 -19.24 8.31
CA PRO A 428 4.84 -20.66 8.04
C PRO A 428 3.86 -21.64 8.70
N ALA A 429 3.17 -21.21 9.77
CA ALA A 429 2.13 -22.00 10.43
C ALA A 429 0.74 -21.82 9.82
N ALA A 430 0.59 -20.99 8.79
CA ALA A 430 -0.64 -20.86 8.03
C ALA A 430 -0.86 -22.08 7.13
N SER A 431 -2.09 -22.59 7.11
CA SER A 431 -2.49 -23.67 6.22
C SER A 431 -3.91 -23.42 5.69
N PRO A 432 -4.22 -23.87 4.46
CA PRO A 432 -5.52 -23.63 3.86
C PRO A 432 -6.62 -24.37 4.63
N VAL A 433 -7.69 -23.65 4.95
CA VAL A 433 -8.93 -24.19 5.51
C VAL A 433 -10.04 -23.96 4.49
N THR A 434 -10.63 -25.05 4.00
CA THR A 434 -11.72 -24.98 3.03
C THR A 434 -13.05 -24.80 3.75
N PHE A 435 -13.84 -23.84 3.28
CA PHE A 435 -15.17 -23.54 3.75
C PHE A 435 -16.19 -23.77 2.66
N GLN A 436 -17.26 -24.45 3.02
CA GLN A 436 -18.46 -24.67 2.23
C GLN A 436 -19.56 -23.70 2.65
N LEU A 437 -20.45 -23.40 1.71
CA LEU A 437 -21.58 -22.51 1.89
C LEU A 437 -22.79 -23.33 2.39
N VAL A 438 -23.62 -22.70 3.21
CA VAL A 438 -24.94 -23.21 3.62
C VAL A 438 -25.94 -22.12 3.32
N ALA A 439 -27.03 -22.49 2.65
CA ALA A 439 -28.08 -21.58 2.22
C ALA A 439 -28.63 -20.72 3.37
N GLY A 440 -29.05 -19.50 3.03
CA GLY A 440 -29.68 -18.53 3.92
C GLY A 440 -29.94 -17.18 3.26
N ALA A 441 -29.86 -17.07 1.94
CA ALA A 441 -30.30 -15.90 1.21
C ALA A 441 -31.84 -15.77 1.29
N PRO A 442 -32.37 -14.54 1.24
CA PRO A 442 -31.70 -13.24 1.08
C PRO A 442 -31.15 -12.62 2.39
N GLU A 443 -31.25 -13.29 3.53
CA GLU A 443 -30.61 -12.86 4.77
C GLU A 443 -29.10 -13.20 4.79
N MET A 444 -28.69 -14.17 5.61
CA MET A 444 -27.32 -14.61 5.81
C MET A 444 -27.28 -16.12 5.99
N GLY A 445 -26.60 -16.80 5.08
CA GLY A 445 -26.23 -18.21 5.19
C GLY A 445 -25.07 -18.44 6.15
N LYS A 446 -24.57 -19.67 6.19
CA LYS A 446 -23.45 -20.06 7.07
C LYS A 446 -22.24 -20.48 6.25
N LEU A 447 -21.08 -20.23 6.84
CA LEU A 447 -19.77 -20.68 6.35
C LEU A 447 -19.27 -21.78 7.29
N THR A 448 -19.04 -22.98 6.77
CA THR A 448 -18.69 -24.18 7.57
C THR A 448 -17.58 -24.98 6.95
N THR A 449 -16.81 -25.71 7.75
CA THR A 449 -15.77 -26.64 7.27
C THR A 449 -16.31 -28.05 7.01
N ALA A 450 -17.55 -28.32 7.39
CA ALA A 450 -18.23 -29.57 7.06
C ALA A 450 -18.72 -29.56 5.61
N THR A 451 -18.59 -30.70 4.93
CA THR A 451 -19.21 -30.88 3.61
C THR A 451 -20.73 -30.83 3.76
N ASN A 452 -21.37 -30.03 2.92
CA ASN A 452 -22.82 -30.03 2.74
C ASN A 452 -23.12 -30.50 1.32
N SER A 453 -24.32 -31.04 1.13
CA SER A 453 -24.83 -31.45 -0.17
C SER A 453 -26.32 -31.13 -0.25
N ASN A 454 -26.84 -31.00 -1.46
CA ASN A 454 -28.25 -30.68 -1.73
C ASN A 454 -28.66 -29.31 -1.15
N GLN A 455 -27.73 -28.35 -1.12
CA GLN A 455 -28.04 -26.96 -0.80
C GLN A 455 -28.79 -26.26 -1.95
N GLY A 456 -28.56 -26.71 -3.19
CA GLY A 456 -29.15 -26.08 -4.38
C GLY A 456 -28.46 -24.76 -4.73
N THR A 457 -29.24 -23.80 -5.21
CA THR A 457 -28.72 -22.55 -5.77
C THR A 457 -29.30 -21.32 -5.08
N GLU A 458 -28.52 -20.25 -4.99
CA GLU A 458 -28.99 -18.92 -4.55
C GLU A 458 -28.63 -17.84 -5.58
N THR A 459 -29.48 -16.82 -5.71
CA THR A 459 -29.32 -15.78 -6.73
C THR A 459 -29.10 -14.41 -6.10
N VAL A 460 -28.20 -13.62 -6.68
CA VAL A 460 -28.04 -12.19 -6.40
C VAL A 460 -28.45 -11.37 -7.62
N VAL A 461 -29.13 -10.24 -7.39
CA VAL A 461 -29.51 -9.27 -8.41
C VAL A 461 -28.60 -8.05 -8.33
N ASP A 462 -27.85 -7.75 -9.40
CA ASP A 462 -26.92 -6.64 -9.45
C ASP A 462 -27.62 -5.29 -9.32
N ASN A 463 -27.05 -4.42 -8.48
CA ASN A 463 -27.43 -3.02 -8.40
C ASN A 463 -26.25 -2.19 -7.86
N PHE A 464 -25.50 -1.56 -8.78
CA PHE A 464 -24.33 -0.74 -8.46
C PHE A 464 -24.62 0.46 -7.53
N SER A 465 -25.89 0.80 -7.28
CA SER A 465 -26.24 1.95 -6.43
C SER A 465 -25.83 1.73 -4.97
N PHE A 466 -25.80 0.48 -4.51
CA PHE A 466 -25.41 0.11 -3.15
C PHE A 466 -23.89 -0.02 -3.03
N SER A 467 -23.32 0.50 -1.94
CA SER A 467 -21.91 0.23 -1.61
C SER A 467 -21.76 -1.15 -0.98
N GLY A 468 -20.60 -1.78 -1.11
CA GLY A 468 -20.35 -3.06 -0.44
C GLY A 468 -20.45 -2.95 1.10
N ALA A 469 -20.14 -1.78 1.68
CA ALA A 469 -20.38 -1.53 3.11
C ALA A 469 -21.87 -1.53 3.48
N ALA A 470 -22.74 -0.96 2.63
CA ALA A 470 -24.19 -1.01 2.86
C ALA A 470 -24.73 -2.44 2.71
N LEU A 471 -24.24 -3.17 1.71
CA LEU A 471 -24.59 -4.58 1.51
C LEU A 471 -24.15 -5.42 2.71
N ALA A 472 -22.92 -5.27 3.20
CA ALA A 472 -22.42 -6.04 4.35
C ALA A 472 -23.22 -5.82 5.65
N GLN A 473 -23.88 -4.66 5.80
CA GLN A 473 -24.68 -4.30 6.97
C GLN A 473 -26.17 -4.64 6.84
N ALA A 474 -26.65 -4.97 5.64
CA ALA A 474 -28.07 -5.26 5.43
C ALA A 474 -28.44 -6.58 6.12
N ASP A 475 -29.52 -6.58 6.92
CA ASP A 475 -30.06 -7.81 7.50
C ASP A 475 -30.73 -8.70 6.44
N TRP A 476 -31.31 -8.07 5.40
CA TRP A 476 -32.03 -8.71 4.30
C TRP A 476 -31.78 -7.91 3.02
N THR A 477 -31.37 -8.56 1.93
CA THR A 477 -31.28 -7.96 0.59
C THR A 477 -31.06 -9.01 -0.49
N GLU A 478 -31.62 -8.79 -1.68
CA GLU A 478 -31.37 -9.60 -2.87
C GLU A 478 -30.10 -9.16 -3.65
N HIS A 479 -29.42 -8.09 -3.20
CA HIS A 479 -28.27 -7.49 -3.89
C HIS A 479 -26.91 -8.00 -3.40
N ARG A 480 -26.89 -9.02 -2.54
CA ARG A 480 -25.69 -9.79 -2.17
C ARG A 480 -26.08 -11.18 -1.67
N LEU A 481 -25.16 -12.14 -1.77
CA LEU A 481 -25.15 -13.35 -0.95
C LEU A 481 -24.16 -13.15 0.20
N MET A 482 -24.48 -13.64 1.40
CA MET A 482 -23.62 -13.53 2.59
C MET A 482 -23.60 -14.85 3.36
N TYR A 483 -22.41 -15.34 3.69
CA TYR A 483 -22.22 -16.58 4.45
C TYR A 483 -21.28 -16.33 5.62
N LEU A 484 -21.75 -16.56 6.85
CA LEU A 484 -21.01 -16.22 8.06
C LEU A 484 -20.46 -17.44 8.77
N SER A 485 -19.22 -17.33 9.26
CA SER A 485 -18.67 -18.26 10.25
C SER A 485 -19.47 -18.21 11.55
N GLY A 486 -19.25 -19.20 12.43
CA GLY A 486 -19.62 -19.03 13.84
C GLY A 486 -18.92 -17.82 14.47
N LYS A 487 -19.54 -17.19 15.47
CA LYS A 487 -18.93 -16.12 16.26
C LYS A 487 -17.66 -16.63 16.93
N LEU A 488 -16.56 -15.93 16.70
CA LEU A 488 -15.24 -16.30 17.19
C LEU A 488 -15.19 -16.12 18.72
N THR A 489 -14.82 -17.18 19.43
CA THR A 489 -14.54 -17.21 20.87
C THR A 489 -13.04 -17.09 21.18
N GLU A 490 -12.19 -17.29 20.18
CA GLU A 490 -10.75 -17.00 20.20
C GLU A 490 -10.40 -16.26 18.89
N ALA A 491 -9.36 -15.42 18.90
CA ALA A 491 -8.95 -14.71 17.71
C ALA A 491 -8.41 -15.67 16.64
N VAL A 492 -8.67 -15.38 15.37
CA VAL A 492 -8.19 -16.16 14.22
C VAL A 492 -7.19 -15.32 13.45
N HIS A 493 -6.03 -15.89 13.15
CA HIS A 493 -4.98 -15.21 12.39
C HIS A 493 -4.97 -15.74 10.95
N LEU A 494 -5.39 -14.90 10.00
CA LEU A 494 -5.27 -15.11 8.56
C LEU A 494 -3.91 -14.60 8.09
N SER A 495 -3.19 -15.38 7.29
CA SER A 495 -1.91 -14.97 6.72
C SER A 495 -1.70 -15.64 5.37
N GLY A 496 -1.73 -14.86 4.29
CA GLY A 496 -1.55 -15.30 2.92
C GLY A 496 -2.69 -14.89 1.99
N THR A 497 -2.87 -15.65 0.92
CA THR A 497 -3.84 -15.37 -0.15
C THR A 497 -5.06 -16.28 -0.05
N PRO A 498 -6.26 -15.75 0.23
CA PRO A 498 -7.51 -16.52 0.11
C PRO A 498 -7.84 -16.86 -1.34
N ARG A 499 -8.44 -18.03 -1.56
CA ARG A 499 -8.80 -18.54 -2.90
C ARG A 499 -10.24 -18.99 -2.92
N ILE A 500 -11.03 -18.55 -3.90
CA ILE A 500 -12.41 -18.99 -4.09
C ILE A 500 -12.52 -19.88 -5.33
N THR A 501 -13.27 -20.97 -5.20
CA THR A 501 -13.79 -21.74 -6.32
C THR A 501 -15.30 -21.54 -6.34
N ILE A 502 -15.84 -21.07 -7.45
CA ILE A 502 -17.24 -20.68 -7.57
C ILE A 502 -17.84 -21.25 -8.83
N LYS A 503 -19.05 -21.79 -8.71
CA LYS A 503 -19.85 -22.24 -9.84
C LYS A 503 -21.08 -21.36 -9.97
N LEU A 504 -21.19 -20.66 -11.10
CA LEU A 504 -22.21 -19.64 -11.30
C LEU A 504 -22.82 -19.66 -12.69
N ALA A 505 -24.07 -19.22 -12.79
CA ALA A 505 -24.74 -18.88 -14.04
C ALA A 505 -25.15 -17.40 -14.02
N SER A 506 -25.26 -16.77 -15.19
CA SER A 506 -25.83 -15.42 -15.32
C SER A 506 -27.07 -15.43 -16.22
N ASN A 507 -27.99 -14.50 -16.02
CA ASN A 507 -29.09 -14.25 -16.97
C ASN A 507 -28.66 -13.36 -18.17
N LYS A 508 -27.43 -12.82 -18.15
CA LYS A 508 -26.85 -12.00 -19.21
C LYS A 508 -25.57 -12.65 -19.78
N PRO A 509 -25.13 -12.24 -20.99
CA PRO A 509 -23.90 -12.76 -21.60
C PRO A 509 -22.60 -12.25 -20.95
N ALA A 510 -22.68 -11.22 -20.11
CA ALA A 510 -21.54 -10.68 -19.38
C ALA A 510 -22.01 -10.22 -17.98
N ALA A 511 -21.15 -10.37 -16.98
CA ALA A 511 -21.42 -9.96 -15.61
C ALA A 511 -20.14 -9.55 -14.88
N ASN A 512 -20.24 -8.66 -13.90
CA ASN A 512 -19.17 -8.48 -12.92
C ASN A 512 -19.30 -9.58 -11.87
N LEU A 513 -18.18 -10.09 -11.34
CA LEU A 513 -18.17 -10.88 -10.12
C LEU A 513 -17.25 -10.22 -9.10
N SER A 514 -17.79 -9.90 -7.92
CA SER A 514 -17.07 -9.31 -6.80
C SER A 514 -17.23 -10.18 -5.55
N VAL A 515 -16.12 -10.49 -4.90
CA VAL A 515 -16.07 -11.31 -3.69
C VAL A 515 -15.34 -10.53 -2.60
N TRP A 516 -16.01 -10.33 -1.47
CA TRP A 516 -15.42 -9.70 -0.29
C TRP A 516 -15.36 -10.70 0.87
N LEU A 517 -14.26 -10.68 1.59
CA LEU A 517 -14.18 -11.21 2.95
C LEU A 517 -14.29 -10.04 3.92
N VAL A 518 -15.32 -10.09 4.77
CA VAL A 518 -15.63 -9.05 5.76
C VAL A 518 -15.57 -9.61 7.17
N SER A 519 -15.41 -8.71 8.14
CA SER A 519 -15.52 -9.02 9.56
C SER A 519 -16.76 -8.36 10.14
N LEU A 520 -17.62 -9.15 10.79
CA LEU A 520 -18.88 -8.69 11.39
C LEU A 520 -18.92 -8.93 12.90
N PRO A 521 -19.67 -8.15 13.70
CA PRO A 521 -20.52 -7.02 13.29
C PRO A 521 -19.70 -5.86 12.75
N TRP A 522 -20.27 -5.16 11.77
CA TRP A 522 -19.65 -3.99 11.15
C TRP A 522 -19.47 -2.87 12.19
N ASN A 523 -18.27 -2.29 12.23
CA ASN A 523 -17.94 -1.10 13.00
C ASN A 523 -18.24 0.16 12.16
N ASP A 524 -19.33 0.83 12.48
CA ASP A 524 -19.83 2.03 11.80
C ASP A 524 -19.26 3.34 12.36
N LYS A 525 -18.36 3.27 13.35
CA LYS A 525 -17.73 4.45 13.94
C LYS A 525 -16.95 5.23 12.88
N LYS A 526 -17.00 6.57 12.98
CA LYS A 526 -16.33 7.49 12.04
C LYS A 526 -14.83 7.22 11.85
N ASN A 527 -14.17 6.68 12.88
CA ASN A 527 -12.74 6.35 12.89
C ASN A 527 -12.50 4.83 12.94
N ALA A 528 -13.48 4.02 12.54
CA ALA A 528 -13.30 2.59 12.34
C ALA A 528 -12.12 2.37 11.40
N LYS A 529 -11.24 1.43 11.78
CA LYS A 529 -10.16 1.02 10.90
C LYS A 529 -10.76 0.12 9.83
N ILE A 530 -10.15 0.11 8.66
CA ILE A 530 -10.55 -0.80 7.59
C ILE A 530 -10.51 -2.27 8.05
N THR A 531 -9.48 -2.63 8.85
CA THR A 531 -9.33 -3.95 9.48
C THR A 531 -10.40 -4.28 10.53
N ASP A 532 -11.28 -3.36 10.90
CA ASP A 532 -12.41 -3.70 11.77
C ASP A 532 -13.53 -4.39 10.97
N ASN A 533 -13.56 -4.20 9.64
CA ASN A 533 -14.71 -4.47 8.77
C ASN A 533 -14.37 -5.28 7.52
N ILE A 534 -13.23 -5.02 6.90
CA ILE A 534 -12.80 -5.64 5.64
C ILE A 534 -11.55 -6.46 5.94
N ILE A 535 -11.56 -7.70 5.46
CA ILE A 535 -10.41 -8.59 5.50
C ILE A 535 -9.71 -8.48 4.15
N THR A 536 -10.39 -8.88 3.06
CA THR A 536 -9.85 -8.74 1.71
C THR A 536 -10.97 -8.77 0.67
N ARG A 537 -10.62 -8.57 -0.61
CA ARG A 537 -11.52 -8.48 -1.75
C ARG A 537 -10.89 -9.12 -2.98
N GLY A 538 -11.70 -9.52 -3.96
CA GLY A 538 -11.28 -10.00 -5.26
C GLY A 538 -12.40 -9.82 -6.29
N TRP A 539 -12.01 -9.78 -7.56
CA TRP A 539 -12.92 -9.53 -8.68
C TRP A 539 -12.57 -10.46 -9.84
N ALA A 540 -13.56 -10.79 -10.67
CA ALA A 540 -13.36 -11.54 -11.89
C ALA A 540 -14.48 -11.26 -12.91
N ASP A 541 -14.18 -11.46 -14.20
CA ASP A 541 -15.20 -11.51 -15.24
C ASP A 541 -15.52 -12.98 -15.53
N PRO A 542 -16.77 -13.44 -15.35
CA PRO A 542 -17.12 -14.81 -15.65
C PRO A 542 -16.94 -15.22 -17.11
N GLN A 543 -16.87 -14.28 -18.07
CA GLN A 543 -16.51 -14.59 -19.46
C GLN A 543 -15.10 -15.19 -19.58
N ASN A 544 -14.23 -14.94 -18.58
CA ASN A 544 -12.88 -15.48 -18.50
C ASN A 544 -12.78 -16.81 -17.75
N HIS A 545 -13.89 -17.53 -17.59
CA HIS A 545 -13.90 -18.81 -16.85
C HIS A 545 -12.91 -19.86 -17.39
N ARG A 546 -12.58 -19.80 -18.69
CA ARG A 546 -11.67 -20.74 -19.35
C ARG A 546 -10.29 -20.16 -19.64
N SER A 547 -10.18 -18.85 -19.89
CA SER A 547 -8.94 -18.19 -20.30
C SER A 547 -8.90 -16.75 -19.80
N LEU A 548 -7.71 -16.30 -19.39
CA LEU A 548 -7.47 -14.88 -19.10
C LEU A 548 -7.20 -14.04 -20.36
N THR A 549 -6.91 -14.67 -21.51
CA THR A 549 -6.53 -13.96 -22.74
C THR A 549 -7.62 -13.95 -23.80
N GLU A 550 -8.65 -14.77 -23.62
CA GLU A 550 -9.76 -14.92 -24.57
C GLU A 550 -11.04 -15.11 -23.76
N SER A 551 -11.78 -14.02 -23.57
CA SER A 551 -13.13 -14.05 -23.01
C SER A 551 -14.14 -14.66 -24.00
N GLU A 552 -15.17 -15.34 -23.47
CA GLU A 552 -16.31 -15.80 -24.26
C GLU A 552 -17.65 -15.39 -23.63
N PRO A 553 -18.65 -14.94 -24.42
CA PRO A 553 -19.96 -14.59 -23.89
C PRO A 553 -20.61 -15.76 -23.16
N LEU A 554 -21.18 -15.49 -21.99
CA LEU A 554 -21.92 -16.47 -21.21
C LEU A 554 -23.22 -16.85 -21.93
N VAL A 555 -23.58 -18.13 -21.89
CA VAL A 555 -24.92 -18.59 -22.28
C VAL A 555 -25.86 -18.38 -21.08
N PRO A 556 -26.94 -17.58 -21.20
CA PRO A 556 -27.84 -17.34 -20.09
C PRO A 556 -28.36 -18.63 -19.43
N GLY A 557 -28.25 -18.72 -18.11
CA GLY A 557 -28.67 -19.87 -17.29
C GLY A 557 -27.72 -21.07 -17.31
N ARG A 558 -26.65 -21.05 -18.12
CA ARG A 558 -25.61 -22.09 -18.09
C ARG A 558 -24.64 -21.83 -16.93
N PHE A 559 -24.30 -22.87 -16.19
CA PHE A 559 -23.30 -22.80 -15.12
C PHE A 559 -21.87 -22.94 -15.66
N TYR A 560 -20.98 -22.14 -15.09
CA TYR A 560 -19.56 -22.07 -15.36
C TYR A 560 -18.78 -22.13 -14.05
N ASP A 561 -17.62 -22.79 -14.08
CA ASP A 561 -16.72 -22.91 -12.93
C ASP A 561 -15.57 -21.92 -13.06
N MET A 562 -15.24 -21.23 -11.98
CA MET A 562 -14.09 -20.34 -11.89
C MET A 562 -13.30 -20.59 -10.61
N THR A 563 -12.00 -20.33 -10.65
CA THR A 563 -11.17 -20.30 -9.44
C THR A 563 -10.19 -19.15 -9.54
N PHE A 564 -10.17 -18.28 -8.52
CA PHE A 564 -9.27 -17.14 -8.47
C PHE A 564 -8.91 -16.75 -7.04
N ASP A 565 -7.81 -16.01 -6.92
CA ASP A 565 -7.26 -15.51 -5.67
C ASP A 565 -7.86 -14.13 -5.33
N LEU A 566 -8.14 -13.89 -4.05
CA LEU A 566 -8.40 -12.56 -3.50
C LEU A 566 -7.07 -11.87 -3.17
N GLN A 567 -7.09 -10.59 -2.80
CA GLN A 567 -5.87 -9.89 -2.41
C GLN A 567 -5.20 -10.54 -1.17
N PRO A 568 -3.86 -10.66 -1.13
CA PRO A 568 -3.15 -11.21 0.01
C PRO A 568 -3.27 -10.31 1.24
N ASP A 569 -3.36 -10.92 2.42
CA ASP A 569 -3.50 -10.22 3.69
C ASP A 569 -2.74 -10.93 4.83
N ASP A 570 -2.60 -10.25 5.97
CA ASP A 570 -2.12 -10.81 7.24
C ASP A 570 -2.83 -10.14 8.43
N GLN A 571 -3.99 -10.66 8.81
CA GLN A 571 -4.87 -10.05 9.79
C GLN A 571 -5.22 -10.97 10.96
N VAL A 572 -5.26 -10.42 12.17
CA VAL A 572 -5.82 -11.07 13.37
C VAL A 572 -7.26 -10.62 13.59
N ILE A 573 -8.20 -11.49 13.26
CA ILE A 573 -9.63 -11.25 13.43
C ILE A 573 -10.00 -11.49 14.91
N PRO A 574 -10.51 -10.48 15.63
CA PRO A 574 -10.69 -10.52 17.08
C PRO A 574 -11.86 -11.42 17.54
N VAL A 575 -11.80 -11.76 18.83
CA VAL A 575 -12.89 -12.43 19.54
C VAL A 575 -14.17 -11.61 19.43
N GLY A 576 -15.28 -12.30 19.20
CA GLY A 576 -16.61 -11.72 19.09
C GLY A 576 -17.00 -11.33 17.67
N GLN A 577 -16.06 -11.34 16.72
CA GLN A 577 -16.38 -11.15 15.31
C GLN A 577 -16.71 -12.47 14.59
N GLN A 578 -17.17 -12.38 13.34
CA GLN A 578 -17.45 -13.45 12.40
C GLN A 578 -16.76 -13.12 11.08
N ILE A 579 -16.22 -14.14 10.42
CA ILE A 579 -15.74 -14.03 9.04
C ILE A 579 -16.95 -14.18 8.12
N GLY A 580 -17.20 -13.19 7.28
CA GLY A 580 -18.26 -13.21 6.28
C GLY A 580 -17.71 -13.30 4.87
N LEU A 581 -18.19 -14.27 4.09
CA LEU A 581 -18.03 -14.31 2.64
C LEU A 581 -19.21 -13.59 2.01
N MET A 582 -18.96 -12.47 1.34
CA MET A 582 -19.96 -11.71 0.59
C MET A 582 -19.70 -11.83 -0.90
N ILE A 583 -20.73 -12.24 -1.66
CA ILE A 583 -20.68 -12.33 -3.12
C ILE A 583 -21.69 -11.31 -3.68
N MET A 584 -21.24 -10.48 -4.61
CA MET A 584 -22.05 -9.49 -5.32
C MET A 584 -21.56 -9.33 -6.77
N SER A 585 -22.31 -8.63 -7.61
CA SER A 585 -21.88 -8.34 -8.99
C SER A 585 -21.04 -7.07 -9.06
N SER A 586 -21.65 -5.89 -9.17
CA SER A 586 -20.92 -4.64 -9.33
C SER A 586 -20.42 -4.08 -7.99
N ASP A 587 -19.10 -3.95 -7.85
CA ASP A 587 -18.49 -3.19 -6.76
C ASP A 587 -18.39 -1.73 -7.18
N ARG A 588 -19.32 -0.90 -6.67
CA ARG A 588 -19.39 0.53 -7.01
C ARG A 588 -18.04 1.26 -6.83
N GLU A 589 -17.18 0.80 -5.93
CA GLU A 589 -15.90 1.44 -5.66
C GLU A 589 -14.81 1.09 -6.69
N PHE A 590 -14.95 -0.01 -7.44
CA PHE A 590 -13.87 -0.59 -8.25
C PHE A 590 -14.27 -1.04 -9.67
N THR A 591 -15.49 -1.49 -9.91
CA THR A 591 -15.89 -2.08 -11.21
C THR A 591 -16.63 -1.08 -12.10
N LEU A 592 -16.80 -1.47 -13.37
CA LEU A 592 -17.79 -0.86 -14.25
C LEU A 592 -19.20 -0.97 -13.62
N ARG A 593 -20.09 -0.05 -14.01
CA ARG A 593 -21.42 0.12 -13.44
C ARG A 593 -22.48 -0.05 -14.54
N PRO A 594 -22.79 -1.29 -14.97
CA PRO A 594 -23.90 -1.56 -15.87
C PRO A 594 -25.24 -1.21 -15.21
N ASP A 595 -26.32 -1.19 -16.00
CA ASP A 595 -27.67 -1.00 -15.48
C ASP A 595 -28.08 -2.18 -14.58
N PRO A 596 -28.79 -1.92 -13.45
CA PRO A 596 -29.22 -2.96 -12.52
C PRO A 596 -30.05 -4.07 -13.17
N GLY A 597 -30.03 -5.27 -12.60
CA GLY A 597 -30.87 -6.40 -13.02
C GLY A 597 -30.12 -7.58 -13.64
N THR A 598 -28.79 -7.53 -13.72
CA THR A 598 -28.00 -8.75 -13.98
C THR A 598 -28.17 -9.71 -12.80
N GLU A 599 -28.59 -10.94 -13.04
CA GLU A 599 -28.69 -11.98 -12.03
C GLU A 599 -27.46 -12.89 -12.11
N LEU A 600 -26.91 -13.24 -10.95
CA LEU A 600 -25.93 -14.32 -10.81
C LEU A 600 -26.50 -15.38 -9.89
N THR A 601 -26.64 -16.60 -10.40
CA THR A 601 -27.10 -17.77 -9.65
C THR A 601 -25.91 -18.64 -9.30
N ILE A 602 -25.66 -18.86 -8.01
CA ILE A 602 -24.52 -19.60 -7.48
C ILE A 602 -24.98 -21.00 -7.06
N ASP A 603 -24.28 -22.03 -7.54
CA ASP A 603 -24.43 -23.41 -7.06
C ASP A 603 -23.63 -23.54 -5.75
N LEU A 604 -24.34 -23.71 -4.64
CA LEU A 604 -23.76 -23.72 -3.30
C LEU A 604 -22.98 -25.00 -3.01
N ASP A 605 -23.37 -26.11 -3.64
CA ASP A 605 -22.73 -27.42 -3.43
C ASP A 605 -21.38 -27.51 -4.18
N ALA A 606 -21.20 -26.69 -5.22
CA ALA A 606 -19.98 -26.60 -6.02
C ALA A 606 -19.13 -25.33 -5.74
N THR A 607 -19.51 -24.50 -4.77
CA THR A 607 -18.79 -23.28 -4.41
C THR A 607 -18.12 -23.41 -3.05
N SER A 608 -16.86 -23.02 -2.95
CA SER A 608 -16.09 -23.05 -1.71
C SER A 608 -15.03 -21.96 -1.65
N ILE A 609 -14.60 -21.58 -0.44
CA ILE A 609 -13.50 -20.64 -0.24
C ILE A 609 -12.43 -21.24 0.67
N GLN A 610 -11.17 -21.09 0.30
CA GLN A 610 -10.01 -21.49 1.07
C GLN A 610 -9.38 -20.28 1.75
N LEU A 611 -9.25 -20.32 3.08
CA LEU A 611 -8.61 -19.28 3.87
C LEU A 611 -7.29 -19.79 4.46
N PRO A 612 -6.16 -19.08 4.30
CA PRO A 612 -4.90 -19.49 4.90
C PRO A 612 -4.85 -19.04 6.38
N LEU A 613 -5.12 -19.98 7.29
CA LEU A 613 -5.25 -19.71 8.72
C LEU A 613 -4.06 -20.27 9.49
N VAL A 614 -3.48 -19.47 10.38
CA VAL A 614 -2.40 -19.91 11.29
C VAL A 614 -2.94 -20.95 12.27
N GLY A 615 -2.32 -22.14 12.27
CA GLY A 615 -2.78 -23.32 13.00
C GLY A 615 -3.92 -24.08 12.30
N GLY A 616 -4.33 -23.66 11.10
CA GLY A 616 -5.24 -24.36 10.21
C GLY A 616 -6.62 -24.63 10.78
N VAL A 617 -7.24 -25.72 10.31
CA VAL A 617 -8.62 -26.10 10.68
C VAL A 617 -8.77 -26.33 12.19
N LYS A 618 -7.73 -26.77 12.89
CA LYS A 618 -7.75 -27.00 14.34
C LYS A 618 -7.88 -25.68 15.10
N ALA A 619 -7.11 -24.66 14.72
CA ALA A 619 -7.20 -23.34 15.32
C ALA A 619 -8.58 -22.72 15.07
N PHE A 620 -9.09 -22.84 13.84
CA PHE A 620 -10.41 -22.34 13.50
C PHE A 620 -11.53 -23.06 14.28
N ALA A 621 -11.53 -24.39 14.32
CA ALA A 621 -12.52 -25.16 15.07
C ALA A 621 -12.54 -24.80 16.56
N LYS A 622 -11.35 -24.62 17.17
CA LYS A 622 -11.23 -24.14 18.55
C LYS A 622 -11.85 -22.74 18.71
N ALA A 623 -11.60 -21.84 17.77
CA ALA A 623 -12.15 -20.49 17.79
C ALA A 623 -13.68 -20.46 17.64
N THR A 624 -14.31 -21.43 16.97
CA THR A 624 -15.77 -21.45 16.75
C THR A 624 -16.55 -22.37 17.69
N THR A 625 -15.88 -23.13 18.57
CA THR A 625 -16.57 -24.03 19.51
C THR A 625 -16.98 -23.26 20.77
N LYS A 626 -18.26 -23.31 21.16
CA LYS A 626 -18.70 -22.78 22.46
C LYS A 626 -18.02 -23.56 23.59
N LYS A 627 -17.23 -22.90 24.43
CA LYS A 627 -16.79 -23.49 25.72
C LYS A 627 -18.03 -23.72 26.57
N THR A 628 -18.55 -24.95 26.59
CA THR A 628 -19.53 -25.39 27.57
C THR A 628 -18.88 -25.27 28.93
N LYS A 629 -19.37 -24.35 29.78
CA LYS A 629 -19.04 -24.39 31.21
C LYS A 629 -19.62 -25.68 31.77
N THR A 630 -18.84 -26.75 31.78
CA THR A 630 -19.16 -27.96 32.53
C THR A 630 -19.18 -27.58 34.00
N LYS A 631 -20.36 -27.30 34.54
CA LYS A 631 -20.57 -27.29 36.00
C LYS A 631 -20.33 -28.72 36.48
N HIS A 632 -19.11 -29.02 36.93
CA HIS A 632 -18.91 -30.15 37.81
C HIS A 632 -19.59 -29.82 39.14
N SER A 633 -20.76 -30.41 39.39
CA SER A 633 -21.27 -30.52 40.74
C SER A 633 -20.37 -31.50 41.49
N LYS A 634 -19.51 -30.98 42.36
CA LYS A 634 -19.00 -31.74 43.50
C LYS A 634 -19.29 -30.96 44.77
N SER A 635 -19.70 -31.74 45.76
CA SER A 635 -20.29 -31.38 47.04
C SER A 635 -19.46 -30.37 47.84
N LYS A 636 -20.19 -29.52 48.58
CA LYS A 636 -19.71 -28.62 49.63
C LYS A 636 -18.72 -29.31 50.60
N LYS A 637 -17.60 -28.65 50.86
CA LYS A 637 -17.03 -28.48 52.21
C LYS A 637 -16.38 -27.10 52.28
N ASN A 638 -16.76 -26.34 53.30
CA ASN A 638 -16.21 -25.04 53.65
C ASN A 638 -14.71 -25.16 53.94
N ASP A 639 -13.89 -24.26 53.41
CA ASP A 639 -13.12 -23.37 54.29
C ASP A 639 -12.63 -22.12 53.56
N SER A 640 -12.23 -21.17 54.38
CA SER A 640 -12.12 -19.72 54.21
C SER A 640 -10.96 -19.17 53.35
N SER A 641 -11.13 -17.88 53.00
CA SER A 641 -10.15 -16.87 52.58
C SER A 641 -9.66 -16.85 51.11
N ALA A 642 -10.11 -15.83 50.37
CA ALA A 642 -9.26 -14.94 49.56
C ALA A 642 -10.13 -13.95 48.77
N VAL A 643 -9.71 -12.68 48.82
CA VAL A 643 -10.31 -11.50 48.19
C VAL A 643 -10.20 -11.59 46.67
N SER A 644 -11.28 -11.31 45.94
CA SER A 644 -11.20 -10.87 44.53
C SER A 644 -12.16 -9.71 44.28
N ASN A 645 -11.61 -8.51 44.18
CA ASN A 645 -12.30 -7.32 43.69
C ASN A 645 -12.75 -7.57 42.24
N THR A 646 -14.05 -7.72 42.04
CA THR A 646 -14.68 -7.58 40.73
C THR A 646 -15.50 -6.30 40.81
N VAL A 647 -15.04 -5.23 40.18
CA VAL A 647 -15.80 -3.98 40.09
C VAL A 647 -16.97 -4.23 39.15
N SER A 648 -18.13 -4.54 39.73
CA SER A 648 -19.44 -4.45 39.08
C SER A 648 -19.81 -2.96 39.07
N SER A 649 -19.74 -2.29 37.92
CA SER A 649 -20.23 -0.92 37.77
C SER A 649 -21.76 -0.93 37.72
N SER A 650 -22.41 -0.93 38.89
CA SER A 650 -23.83 -0.63 39.03
C SER A 650 -23.98 0.82 39.46
N VAL A 651 -24.68 1.64 38.69
CA VAL A 651 -24.96 3.05 39.01
C VAL A 651 -26.41 3.15 39.45
N SER A 652 -26.67 3.76 40.60
CA SER A 652 -28.03 4.08 41.04
C SER A 652 -28.04 5.36 41.85
N TYR A 653 -28.98 6.26 41.56
CA TYR A 653 -29.13 7.52 42.27
C TYR A 653 -30.61 7.91 42.35
N VAL A 654 -30.91 8.76 43.34
CA VAL A 654 -32.22 9.37 43.54
C VAL A 654 -32.04 10.87 43.64
N VAL A 655 -32.76 11.62 42.81
CA VAL A 655 -32.78 13.09 42.86
C VAL A 655 -34.15 13.54 43.33
N LYS A 656 -34.17 14.40 44.35
CA LYS A 656 -35.39 15.04 44.86
C LYS A 656 -35.36 16.52 44.53
N ASP A 657 -36.49 17.02 44.06
CA ASP A 657 -36.70 18.41 43.67
C ASP A 657 -38.07 18.86 44.21
N THR A 658 -38.10 19.99 44.89
CA THR A 658 -39.31 20.49 45.57
C THR A 658 -40.43 20.84 44.61
N GLU A 659 -40.13 21.14 43.35
CA GLU A 659 -41.12 21.49 42.32
C GLU A 659 -41.42 20.31 41.38
N ARG A 660 -40.41 19.50 41.05
CA ARG A 660 -40.51 18.41 40.07
C ARG A 660 -40.82 17.03 40.68
N GLY A 661 -40.54 16.81 41.97
CA GLY A 661 -40.80 15.55 42.69
C GLY A 661 -39.54 14.69 42.90
N GLU A 662 -39.62 13.37 42.68
CA GLU A 662 -38.49 12.44 42.82
C GLU A 662 -38.19 11.66 41.54
N LEU A 663 -36.91 11.53 41.20
CA LEU A 663 -36.41 10.73 40.09
C LEU A 663 -35.44 9.67 40.60
N HIS A 664 -35.74 8.41 40.30
CA HIS A 664 -34.98 7.24 40.74
C HIS A 664 -34.42 6.53 39.51
N TYR A 665 -33.11 6.42 39.41
CA TYR A 665 -32.42 5.70 38.34
C TYR A 665 -31.59 4.55 38.89
N LYS A 666 -31.61 3.43 38.18
CA LYS A 666 -30.74 2.28 38.48
C LYS A 666 -30.32 1.62 37.18
N ASN A 667 -29.03 1.32 37.06
CA ASN A 667 -28.44 0.53 35.98
C ASN A 667 -27.50 -0.50 36.60
N ALA A 668 -27.86 -1.77 36.48
CA ALA A 668 -27.03 -2.87 36.91
C ALA A 668 -26.87 -3.85 35.74
N ASN A 669 -25.62 -4.14 35.36
CA ASN A 669 -25.29 -5.12 34.33
C ASN A 669 -25.99 -4.90 32.97
N GLY A 670 -26.26 -3.64 32.59
CA GLY A 670 -26.90 -3.29 31.33
C GLY A 670 -28.43 -3.24 31.37
N GLU A 671 -29.04 -3.43 32.54
CA GLU A 671 -30.48 -3.24 32.75
C GLU A 671 -30.75 -1.92 33.48
N ALA A 672 -31.17 -0.91 32.73
CA ALA A 672 -31.55 0.41 33.23
C ALA A 672 -33.06 0.54 33.47
N THR A 673 -33.43 1.01 34.66
CA THR A 673 -34.81 1.33 35.08
C THR A 673 -34.90 2.77 35.55
N LEU A 674 -36.01 3.42 35.23
CA LEU A 674 -36.34 4.78 35.65
C LEU A 674 -37.70 4.77 36.36
N LYS A 675 -37.76 5.42 37.52
CA LYS A 675 -39.01 5.73 38.21
C LYS A 675 -39.08 7.21 38.51
N VAL A 676 -40.21 7.84 38.18
CA VAL A 676 -40.43 9.27 38.38
C VAL A 676 -41.73 9.46 39.14
N ILE A 677 -41.66 10.25 40.21
CA ILE A 677 -42.76 10.62 41.11
C ILE A 677 -42.88 12.13 41.01
N ASN A 678 -44.06 12.68 40.72
CA ASN A 678 -44.23 14.14 40.65
C ASN A 678 -44.31 14.78 42.05
N SER A 679 -44.30 16.11 42.13
CA SER A 679 -44.36 16.85 43.40
C SER A 679 -45.64 16.65 44.22
N ALA A 680 -46.70 16.11 43.61
CA ALA A 680 -47.92 15.67 44.30
C ALA A 680 -47.83 14.24 44.87
N GLY A 681 -46.69 13.55 44.70
CA GLY A 681 -46.47 12.18 45.19
C GLY A 681 -46.98 11.07 44.28
N ASN A 682 -47.44 11.39 43.06
CA ASN A 682 -47.96 10.41 42.12
C ASN A 682 -46.84 9.85 41.22
N VAL A 683 -46.80 8.52 41.03
CA VAL A 683 -45.88 7.87 40.09
C VAL A 683 -46.31 8.18 38.66
N VAL A 684 -45.47 8.92 37.93
CA VAL A 684 -45.71 9.30 36.52
C VAL A 684 -45.03 8.34 35.54
N PHE A 685 -44.01 7.60 35.97
CA PHE A 685 -43.40 6.51 35.20
C PHE A 685 -42.67 5.54 36.14
N ASP A 686 -42.72 4.23 35.87
CA ASP A 686 -41.94 3.20 36.55
C ASP A 686 -41.70 2.05 35.56
N GLY A 687 -40.46 1.92 35.05
CA GLY A 687 -40.17 0.90 34.04
C GLY A 687 -38.76 0.94 33.44
N PRO A 688 -38.44 -0.04 32.57
CA PRO A 688 -37.14 -0.13 31.91
C PRO A 688 -36.98 0.95 30.82
N ILE A 689 -35.74 1.37 30.56
CA ILE A 689 -35.39 2.40 29.56
C ILE A 689 -34.20 2.03 28.66
N ASN A 690 -34.00 0.74 28.40
CA ASN A 690 -32.85 0.21 27.64
C ASN A 690 -32.99 0.38 26.12
N THR A 691 -34.21 0.39 25.58
CA THR A 691 -34.47 0.46 24.13
C THR A 691 -35.18 1.75 23.72
N LYS A 692 -35.13 2.12 22.43
CA LYS A 692 -35.86 3.29 21.89
C LYS A 692 -37.37 3.21 22.18
N ASN A 693 -37.96 2.02 22.05
CA ASN A 693 -39.39 1.79 22.31
C ASN A 693 -39.75 1.85 23.81
N GLN A 694 -38.80 1.56 24.69
CA GLN A 694 -38.98 1.73 26.13
C GLN A 694 -38.90 3.21 26.53
N LYS A 695 -37.93 3.95 25.99
CA LYS A 695 -37.77 5.39 26.23
C LYS A 695 -38.95 6.21 25.71
N SER A 696 -39.59 5.81 24.60
CA SER A 696 -40.77 6.50 24.06
C SER A 696 -42.02 6.39 24.93
N LYS A 697 -42.04 5.51 25.94
CA LYS A 697 -43.14 5.39 26.92
C LYS A 697 -42.97 6.31 28.13
N VAL A 698 -41.80 6.92 28.28
CA VAL A 698 -41.53 7.85 29.38
C VAL A 698 -42.10 9.22 28.98
N PRO A 699 -42.87 9.90 29.86
CA PRO A 699 -43.37 11.24 29.57
C PRO A 699 -42.22 12.21 29.20
N THR A 700 -42.44 13.05 28.19
CA THR A 700 -41.41 13.94 27.62
C THR A 700 -40.66 14.77 28.67
N GLU A 701 -41.38 15.35 29.62
CA GLU A 701 -40.78 16.16 30.69
C GLU A 701 -39.97 15.33 31.69
N ALA A 702 -40.36 14.07 31.94
CA ALA A 702 -39.60 13.14 32.77
C ALA A 702 -38.30 12.67 32.08
N MET A 703 -38.31 12.47 30.75
CA MET A 703 -37.08 12.16 30.00
C MET A 703 -36.10 13.34 29.97
N LYS A 704 -36.58 14.56 29.75
CA LYS A 704 -35.72 15.75 29.80
C LYS A 704 -35.05 15.88 31.17
N TRP A 705 -35.83 15.72 32.25
CA TRP A 705 -35.29 15.79 33.61
C TRP A 705 -34.26 14.68 33.87
N PHE A 706 -34.50 13.45 33.40
CA PHE A 706 -33.53 12.36 33.48
C PHE A 706 -32.22 12.69 32.73
N GLU A 707 -32.31 13.20 31.50
CA GLU A 707 -31.14 13.55 30.69
C GLU A 707 -30.31 14.69 31.31
N GLU A 708 -30.99 15.71 31.87
CA GLU A 708 -30.36 16.79 32.63
C GLU A 708 -29.56 16.25 33.81
N VAL A 709 -30.15 15.38 34.64
CA VAL A 709 -29.51 14.79 35.82
C VAL A 709 -28.37 13.85 35.44
N ASN A 710 -28.61 12.93 34.50
CA ASN A 710 -27.62 11.94 34.08
C ASN A 710 -26.38 12.60 33.44
N SER A 711 -26.55 13.74 32.76
CA SER A 711 -25.43 14.53 32.23
C SER A 711 -24.56 15.20 33.30
N LYS A 712 -25.13 15.48 34.48
CA LYS A 712 -24.43 16.04 35.64
C LYS A 712 -23.70 14.95 36.44
N GLU A 713 -24.34 13.80 36.64
CA GLU A 713 -23.73 12.67 37.36
C GLU A 713 -22.60 11.98 36.57
N LEU A 714 -22.71 11.88 35.24
CA LEU A 714 -21.59 11.39 34.41
C LEU A 714 -20.36 12.32 34.43
N LYS A 715 -20.53 13.59 34.85
CA LYS A 715 -19.41 14.53 35.06
C LYS A 715 -18.84 14.48 36.48
N SER A 716 -19.59 13.97 37.46
CA SER A 716 -19.12 13.81 38.85
C SER A 716 -18.32 12.52 39.04
N GLU A 717 -18.64 11.44 38.31
CA GLU A 717 -17.91 10.15 38.31
C GLU A 717 -16.59 10.17 37.49
N GLY A 718 -16.30 11.28 36.79
CA GLY A 718 -15.08 11.47 35.99
C GLY A 718 -13.91 12.16 36.72
N LYS A 719 -13.91 12.17 38.06
CA LYS A 719 -12.80 12.67 38.90
C LYS A 719 -12.25 11.61 39.83
#